data_AF-A0A328S069-F1
#
_entry.id   AF-A0A328S069-F1
#
_cell.length_a   1.000
_cell.length_b   1.000
_cell.length_c   1.000
_cell.angle_alpha   90.00
_cell.angle_beta   90.00
_cell.angle_gamma   90.00
#
_symmetry.space_group_name_H-M   'P 1'
#
loop_
_entity.id
_entity.type
_entity.pdbx_description
1 polymer ?
#
loop_
_entity_poly.entity_id
_entity_poly.type
_entity_poly.pdbx_seq_one_letter_code
_entity_poly.pdbx_strand_id
1 'polypeptide(L)'
;MKYHYKNRKSSDFKLITQQDTKNKTTTELVKQEYPYIYQAMKKENYKIEYDDFEIIQEIIDEDKVVGIIAMINQDALDQTLCINEIYILPEHRNKGLFYQNLLNLLSQPNMTVALRNPSRRIIDLLIEYKFAQKLDNNLVVSYVDFYVDYSKHYTNKKIKEYYNEFQKNYQKEFIRTEYYDLNINSSIFFDIDNILVFNKNPAYIETARLCDSKKENYYQKINNVDMVYINVLLESLNTIDDNIIKFYEENIQRINKYLKVDNILGTKDELTPLFIELLHKNDLSTDDGYKIRKQVINALKRNEIIPKSIVLRTVYLIEHYPQEDVIIDKNLELGRDLEEECPYCNTNNYSILEVCRECGYNLQRNNHFEENFPEIISENFFLHQIIPECTIKEEINNKQEKLHDYVPDELFYDEFDKEVVYETQTKMATYQLLKEIEDLVYFDIFDYDGLNSIREGSAFDYAKKNHLIKELKDYRLYFEIMDVCFPVKELKNILENNNQNIDGSREELLERIKRELSPIDIFGKKYEITKEGTDFLKNHQAYDYFIDNIRQFLFYEFVEFTKHYSGKLIELADSFIDYMEEISIEYNDIRKYHKVVVNKLNNIQKESDEYLVLFTQLFIMDINYWISMKEHAHGEKPLSIDVSLEYPEIKQLFLKKNINEIFSQAFDKIEIEDLKKYEDLSLCYLIKSLKYEDIEDLNREIENDKYNYEYVKSLIKE
;
A
#
# COMPACT_ATOMS: atom_id res chain seq x y z
N MET A 1 26.92 -42.18 0.06
CA MET A 1 27.35 -42.05 1.48
C MET A 1 26.10 -42.21 2.32
N LYS A 2 26.07 -43.02 3.39
CA LYS A 2 24.86 -43.15 4.21
C LYS A 2 24.81 -41.99 5.21
N TYR A 3 23.76 -41.19 5.17
CA TYR A 3 23.46 -40.21 6.23
C TYR A 3 22.73 -40.91 7.38
N HIS A 4 22.98 -40.42 8.61
CA HIS A 4 22.16 -40.75 9.77
C HIS A 4 21.10 -39.66 9.91
N TYR A 5 19.91 -39.94 9.38
CA TYR A 5 18.77 -39.03 9.38
C TYR A 5 18.20 -38.84 10.78
N LYS A 6 17.58 -37.68 11.01
CA LYS A 6 16.68 -37.44 12.15
C LYS A 6 15.31 -37.99 11.77
N ASN A 7 14.87 -39.07 12.40
CA ASN A 7 13.56 -39.64 12.12
C ASN A 7 12.44 -38.80 12.76
N ARG A 8 11.36 -38.58 12.04
CA ARG A 8 10.17 -37.83 12.44
C ARG A 8 8.98 -38.36 11.66
N LYS A 9 7.86 -38.73 12.31
CA LYS A 9 6.67 -39.13 11.55
C LYS A 9 6.17 -37.97 10.70
N SER A 10 5.57 -38.26 9.54
CA SER A 10 4.96 -37.23 8.70
C SER A 10 3.85 -36.39 9.39
N SER A 11 3.20 -36.89 10.45
CA SER A 11 2.24 -36.09 11.26
C SER A 11 2.87 -35.34 12.44
N ASP A 12 4.15 -35.57 12.76
CA ASP A 12 4.88 -34.90 13.85
C ASP A 12 5.71 -33.70 13.31
N PHE A 13 5.16 -32.85 12.44
CA PHE A 13 5.93 -31.71 11.91
C PHE A 13 6.37 -30.76 13.03
N LYS A 14 7.66 -30.41 13.08
CA LYS A 14 8.17 -29.47 14.09
C LYS A 14 8.49 -28.10 13.47
N LEU A 15 7.82 -27.08 14.01
CA LEU A 15 8.28 -25.69 14.01
C LEU A 15 9.24 -25.46 15.19
N ILE A 16 10.31 -24.70 14.96
CA ILE A 16 11.30 -24.30 15.96
C ILE A 16 11.34 -22.78 15.97
N THR A 17 10.99 -22.15 17.10
CA THR A 17 11.09 -20.70 17.24
C THR A 17 12.52 -20.28 17.59
N GLN A 18 12.90 -19.04 17.28
CA GLN A 18 14.19 -18.49 17.70
C GLN A 18 14.35 -18.53 19.23
N GLN A 19 13.26 -18.30 19.97
CA GLN A 19 13.19 -18.37 21.43
C GLN A 19 13.58 -19.76 21.96
N ASP A 20 13.05 -20.85 21.37
CA ASP A 20 13.43 -22.23 21.71
C ASP A 20 14.94 -22.49 21.60
N THR A 21 15.59 -21.81 20.66
CA THR A 21 17.01 -22.08 20.34
C THR A 21 17.99 -21.30 21.21
N LYS A 22 17.54 -20.30 21.97
CA LYS A 22 18.37 -19.29 22.64
C LYS A 22 19.13 -18.39 21.64
N ASN A 23 18.41 -17.89 20.63
CA ASN A 23 18.90 -16.90 19.66
C ASN A 23 20.14 -17.38 18.87
N LYS A 24 20.17 -18.65 18.48
CA LYS A 24 21.16 -19.18 17.51
C LYS A 24 20.86 -18.63 16.12
N THR A 25 21.84 -18.65 15.22
CA THR A 25 21.59 -18.43 13.78
C THR A 25 21.12 -19.70 13.06
N THR A 26 20.58 -19.56 11.84
CA THR A 26 20.17 -20.68 10.98
C THR A 26 21.33 -21.65 10.77
N THR A 27 22.52 -21.15 10.45
CA THR A 27 23.76 -21.93 10.28
C THR A 27 24.15 -22.66 11.55
N GLU A 28 24.02 -22.03 12.72
CA GLU A 28 24.34 -22.66 14.00
C GLU A 28 23.35 -23.79 14.34
N LEU A 29 22.04 -23.56 14.15
CA LEU A 29 21.03 -24.57 14.39
C LEU A 29 21.19 -25.77 13.43
N VAL A 30 21.35 -25.51 12.13
CA VAL A 30 21.55 -26.56 11.11
C VAL A 30 22.83 -27.35 11.37
N LYS A 31 23.90 -26.71 11.81
CA LYS A 31 25.17 -27.37 12.19
C LYS A 31 25.04 -28.26 13.44
N GLN A 32 24.18 -27.91 14.38
CA GLN A 32 24.01 -28.63 15.66
C GLN A 32 22.94 -29.73 15.58
N GLU A 33 21.74 -29.39 15.12
CA GLU A 33 20.56 -30.27 15.12
C GLU A 33 20.44 -31.14 13.86
N TYR A 34 21.03 -30.69 12.74
CA TYR A 34 20.93 -31.34 11.42
C TYR A 34 22.30 -31.51 10.73
N PRO A 35 23.32 -32.09 11.41
CA PRO A 35 24.71 -32.10 10.92
C PRO A 35 24.91 -32.81 9.56
N TYR A 36 23.99 -33.69 9.16
CA TYR A 36 23.99 -34.32 7.83
C TYR A 36 23.52 -33.35 6.73
N ILE A 37 22.53 -32.48 7.01
CA ILE A 37 22.10 -31.39 6.13
C ILE A 37 23.25 -30.38 5.98
N TYR A 38 23.88 -29.97 7.09
CA TYR A 38 25.05 -29.08 7.08
C TYR A 38 26.23 -29.65 6.27
N GLN A 39 26.46 -30.96 6.33
CA GLN A 39 27.47 -31.63 5.50
C GLN A 39 27.08 -31.69 4.01
N ALA A 40 25.80 -31.81 3.68
CA ALA A 40 25.33 -31.79 2.30
C ALA A 40 25.46 -30.39 1.69
N MET A 41 24.99 -29.35 2.38
CA MET A 41 25.19 -27.94 2.03
C MET A 41 26.67 -27.66 1.67
N LYS A 42 27.59 -28.08 2.54
CA LYS A 42 29.04 -27.89 2.31
C LYS A 42 29.60 -28.61 1.09
N LYS A 43 29.11 -29.80 0.73
CA LYS A 43 29.55 -30.52 -0.48
C LYS A 43 29.12 -29.80 -1.76
N GLU A 44 27.97 -29.13 -1.71
CA GLU A 44 27.41 -28.37 -2.83
C GLU A 44 27.95 -26.93 -2.91
N ASN A 45 28.75 -26.51 -1.93
CA ASN A 45 29.11 -25.10 -1.69
C ASN A 45 27.90 -24.17 -1.50
N TYR A 46 26.77 -24.73 -1.04
CA TYR A 46 25.62 -23.94 -0.61
C TYR A 46 26.03 -23.10 0.60
N LYS A 47 25.69 -21.82 0.56
CA LYS A 47 25.96 -20.85 1.61
C LYS A 47 24.60 -20.27 2.03
N ILE A 48 24.34 -20.26 3.34
CA ILE A 48 23.30 -19.42 3.92
C ILE A 48 23.75 -17.96 3.78
N GLU A 49 22.90 -17.14 3.18
CA GLU A 49 23.12 -15.71 2.94
C GLU A 49 22.26 -14.84 3.86
N TYR A 50 21.14 -15.39 4.32
CA TYR A 50 20.26 -14.82 5.33
C TYR A 50 20.23 -15.77 6.54
N ASP A 51 21.13 -15.51 7.50
CA ASP A 51 21.38 -16.41 8.65
C ASP A 51 20.43 -16.16 9.84
N ASP A 52 19.59 -15.13 9.71
CA ASP A 52 18.48 -14.77 10.59
C ASP A 52 17.25 -15.67 10.35
N PHE A 53 16.52 -15.98 11.43
CA PHE A 53 15.22 -16.65 11.41
C PHE A 53 14.45 -16.35 12.70
N GLU A 54 13.13 -16.36 12.62
CA GLU A 54 12.22 -16.45 13.78
C GLU A 54 11.60 -17.84 13.89
N ILE A 55 11.31 -18.47 12.75
CA ILE A 55 10.72 -19.81 12.64
C ILE A 55 11.58 -20.68 11.70
N ILE A 56 11.92 -21.89 12.13
CA ILE A 56 12.46 -22.94 11.26
C ILE A 56 11.50 -24.14 11.22
N GLN A 57 11.17 -24.57 10.00
CA GLN A 57 10.27 -25.69 9.72
C GLN A 57 11.08 -26.91 9.24
N GLU A 58 10.89 -28.08 9.87
CA GLU A 58 11.44 -29.35 9.39
C GLU A 58 10.71 -29.82 8.11
N ILE A 59 11.43 -29.98 6.99
CA ILE A 59 10.87 -30.62 5.78
C ILE A 59 11.01 -32.15 5.95
N ILE A 60 9.90 -32.88 5.87
CA ILE A 60 9.84 -34.32 6.15
C ILE A 60 9.52 -35.12 4.88
N ASP A 61 10.17 -36.26 4.70
CA ASP A 61 9.92 -37.23 3.63
C ASP A 61 10.35 -38.64 4.10
N GLU A 62 9.53 -39.66 3.84
CA GLU A 62 9.75 -41.06 4.30
C GLU A 62 10.11 -41.17 5.81
N ASP A 63 9.35 -40.47 6.67
CA ASP A 63 9.57 -40.34 8.12
C ASP A 63 10.97 -39.84 8.54
N LYS A 64 11.65 -39.07 7.68
CA LYS A 64 12.96 -38.43 7.94
C LYS A 64 12.84 -36.93 7.74
N VAL A 65 13.57 -36.14 8.53
CA VAL A 65 13.85 -34.76 8.17
C VAL A 65 14.88 -34.75 7.04
N VAL A 66 14.55 -34.10 5.93
CA VAL A 66 15.34 -34.08 4.68
C VAL A 66 15.68 -32.67 4.20
N GLY A 67 15.20 -31.65 4.90
CA GLY A 67 15.43 -30.25 4.59
C GLY A 67 14.94 -29.33 5.71
N ILE A 68 15.16 -28.03 5.52
CA ILE A 68 14.61 -26.96 6.37
C ILE A 68 14.12 -25.79 5.52
N ILE A 69 13.15 -25.06 6.07
CA ILE A 69 12.80 -23.69 5.66
C ILE A 69 13.07 -22.79 6.87
N ALA A 70 13.76 -21.67 6.68
CA ALA A 70 14.00 -20.64 7.69
C ALA A 70 13.26 -19.36 7.29
N MET A 71 12.49 -18.80 8.22
CA MET A 71 11.50 -17.77 7.96
C MET A 71 11.52 -16.70 9.05
N ILE A 72 11.14 -15.47 8.70
CA ILE A 72 10.96 -14.32 9.59
C ILE A 72 9.59 -13.70 9.31
N ASN A 73 8.89 -13.21 10.34
CA ASN A 73 7.75 -12.33 10.14
C ASN A 73 8.27 -10.91 9.91
N GLN A 74 8.06 -10.35 8.71
CA GLN A 74 8.59 -9.03 8.37
C GLN A 74 7.68 -7.89 8.84
N ASP A 75 6.39 -8.17 9.03
CA ASP A 75 5.40 -7.15 9.38
C ASP A 75 4.49 -7.61 10.53
N ALA A 76 4.28 -6.72 11.51
CA ALA A 76 3.42 -6.98 12.66
C ALA A 76 1.93 -6.73 12.34
N LEU A 77 1.63 -5.96 11.30
CA LEU A 77 0.28 -5.63 10.82
C LEU A 77 -0.12 -6.61 9.71
N ASP A 78 0.66 -6.67 8.63
CA ASP A 78 0.37 -7.49 7.43
C ASP A 78 0.64 -9.00 7.61
N GLN A 79 1.23 -9.40 8.75
CA GLN A 79 1.60 -10.80 9.07
C GLN A 79 2.45 -11.50 7.98
N THR A 80 3.29 -10.75 7.25
CA THR A 80 4.01 -11.31 6.09
C THR A 80 5.14 -12.25 6.52
N LEU A 81 4.94 -13.55 6.29
CA LEU A 81 5.93 -14.59 6.54
C LEU A 81 6.91 -14.69 5.36
N CYS A 82 8.13 -14.18 5.57
CA CYS A 82 9.19 -14.16 4.58
C CYS A 82 10.11 -15.38 4.72
N ILE A 83 10.28 -16.14 3.63
CA ILE A 83 11.25 -17.23 3.53
C ILE A 83 12.64 -16.65 3.26
N ASN A 84 13.49 -16.64 4.28
CA ASN A 84 14.90 -16.27 4.20
C ASN A 84 15.72 -17.34 3.47
N GLU A 85 15.56 -18.60 3.86
CA GLU A 85 16.33 -19.73 3.32
C GLU A 85 15.50 -21.00 3.18
N ILE A 86 15.80 -21.77 2.15
CA ILE A 86 15.28 -23.13 1.97
C ILE A 86 16.39 -24.06 1.44
N TYR A 87 16.51 -25.23 2.06
CA TYR A 87 17.41 -26.27 1.61
C TYR A 87 16.79 -27.66 1.76
N ILE A 88 16.84 -28.44 0.69
CA ILE A 88 16.42 -29.85 0.62
C ILE A 88 17.63 -30.68 0.19
N LEU A 89 17.87 -31.82 0.83
CA LEU A 89 18.93 -32.77 0.47
C LEU A 89 18.84 -33.20 -1.02
N PRO A 90 19.96 -33.30 -1.76
CA PRO A 90 19.94 -33.57 -3.20
C PRO A 90 19.11 -34.77 -3.64
N GLU A 91 19.21 -35.89 -2.90
CA GLU A 91 18.48 -37.13 -3.18
C GLU A 91 16.97 -37.06 -2.91
N HIS A 92 16.49 -36.01 -2.24
CA HIS A 92 15.07 -35.75 -1.95
C HIS A 92 14.48 -34.61 -2.82
N ARG A 93 15.27 -34.00 -3.70
CA ARG A 93 14.78 -32.99 -4.66
C ARG A 93 13.91 -33.64 -5.74
N ASN A 94 13.14 -32.82 -6.44
CA ASN A 94 12.16 -33.22 -7.47
C ASN A 94 10.99 -34.10 -6.97
N LYS A 95 10.90 -34.41 -5.67
CA LYS A 95 9.72 -35.01 -5.02
C LYS A 95 8.54 -34.04 -4.78
N GLY A 96 8.60 -32.81 -5.31
CA GLY A 96 7.57 -31.78 -5.08
C GLY A 96 7.56 -31.15 -3.68
N LEU A 97 8.52 -31.47 -2.80
CA LEU A 97 8.54 -31.01 -1.40
C LEU A 97 8.50 -29.47 -1.25
N PHE A 98 9.18 -28.71 -2.11
CA PHE A 98 9.09 -27.25 -2.09
C PHE A 98 7.69 -26.75 -2.45
N TYR A 99 7.09 -27.28 -3.53
CA TYR A 99 5.71 -26.95 -3.93
C TYR A 99 4.72 -27.20 -2.80
N GLN A 100 4.81 -28.35 -2.13
CA GLN A 100 3.93 -28.71 -1.03
C GLN A 100 4.05 -27.76 0.17
N ASN A 101 5.28 -27.41 0.58
CA ASN A 101 5.46 -26.48 1.69
C ASN A 101 5.03 -25.05 1.33
N LEU A 102 5.39 -24.56 0.14
CA LEU A 102 4.96 -23.24 -0.34
C LEU A 102 3.43 -23.14 -0.44
N LEU A 103 2.78 -24.16 -1.01
CA LEU A 103 1.32 -24.24 -1.11
C LEU A 103 0.66 -24.27 0.28
N ASN A 104 1.22 -25.00 1.24
CA ASN A 104 0.71 -25.02 2.62
C ASN A 104 0.80 -23.65 3.29
N LEU A 105 1.85 -22.86 3.02
CA LEU A 105 1.98 -21.49 3.54
C LEU A 105 0.99 -20.55 2.85
N LEU A 106 0.89 -20.57 1.52
CA LEU A 106 -0.08 -19.79 0.73
C LEU A 106 -1.56 -20.16 1.02
N SER A 107 -1.79 -21.27 1.72
CA SER A 107 -3.10 -21.73 2.16
C SER A 107 -3.51 -21.21 3.54
N GLN A 108 -2.63 -20.51 4.27
CA GLN A 108 -2.97 -19.95 5.58
C GLN A 108 -3.83 -18.67 5.43
N PRO A 109 -4.86 -18.47 6.25
CA PRO A 109 -5.61 -17.21 6.29
C PRO A 109 -4.81 -16.10 7.01
N ASN A 110 -5.12 -14.84 6.71
CA ASN A 110 -4.43 -13.66 7.27
C ASN A 110 -2.90 -13.65 7.12
N MET A 111 -2.30 -14.35 6.17
CA MET A 111 -0.83 -14.46 6.06
C MET A 111 -0.36 -14.31 4.61
N THR A 112 0.35 -13.21 4.34
CA THR A 112 1.10 -13.03 3.09
C THR A 112 2.38 -13.87 3.13
N VAL A 113 2.82 -14.40 1.99
CA VAL A 113 4.03 -15.24 1.89
C VAL A 113 4.99 -14.64 0.88
N ALA A 114 6.21 -14.34 1.34
CA ALA A 114 7.26 -13.73 0.51
C ALA A 114 8.56 -14.56 0.50
N LEU A 115 9.45 -14.31 -0.47
CA LEU A 115 10.75 -14.95 -0.62
C LEU A 115 11.86 -13.90 -0.64
N ARG A 116 12.86 -13.98 0.26
CA ARG A 116 13.92 -12.96 0.30
C ARG A 116 14.96 -13.18 -0.80
N ASN A 117 15.08 -12.25 -1.76
CA ASN A 117 16.03 -12.31 -2.90
C ASN A 117 16.11 -13.73 -3.50
N PRO A 118 15.07 -14.21 -4.20
CA PRO A 118 15.00 -15.60 -4.64
C PRO A 118 16.14 -15.96 -5.62
N SER A 119 16.85 -17.05 -5.34
CA SER A 119 17.80 -17.62 -6.32
C SER A 119 17.09 -17.99 -7.62
N ARG A 120 17.81 -17.96 -8.74
CA ARG A 120 17.30 -18.30 -10.07
C ARG A 120 16.59 -19.65 -10.11
N ARG A 121 17.13 -20.67 -9.41
CA ARG A 121 16.49 -22.00 -9.38
C ARG A 121 15.15 -22.00 -8.62
N ILE A 122 14.92 -21.07 -7.70
CA ILE A 122 13.60 -20.89 -7.07
C ILE A 122 12.63 -20.27 -8.08
N ILE A 123 13.04 -19.25 -8.84
CA ILE A 123 12.21 -18.67 -9.91
C ILE A 123 11.86 -19.71 -10.99
N ASP A 124 12.83 -20.50 -11.45
CA ASP A 124 12.56 -21.60 -12.39
C ASP A 124 11.55 -22.61 -11.82
N LEU A 125 11.56 -22.87 -10.50
CA LEU A 125 10.59 -23.72 -9.81
C LEU A 125 9.21 -23.07 -9.69
N LEU A 126 9.12 -21.76 -9.43
CA LEU A 126 7.84 -21.05 -9.41
C LEU A 126 7.18 -21.08 -10.81
N ILE A 127 7.97 -20.93 -11.89
CA ILE A 127 7.49 -21.10 -13.27
C ILE A 127 7.05 -22.55 -13.53
N GLU A 128 7.86 -23.54 -13.12
CA GLU A 128 7.54 -24.98 -13.22
C GLU A 128 6.21 -25.33 -12.51
N TYR A 129 5.92 -24.66 -11.39
CA TYR A 129 4.70 -24.81 -10.59
C TYR A 129 3.57 -23.84 -10.96
N LYS A 130 3.77 -22.96 -11.96
CA LYS A 130 2.86 -21.88 -12.37
C LYS A 130 2.55 -20.81 -11.30
N PHE A 131 3.35 -20.73 -10.25
CA PHE A 131 3.35 -19.61 -9.28
C PHE A 131 4.15 -18.39 -9.77
N ALA A 132 4.80 -18.50 -10.94
CA ALA A 132 5.36 -17.38 -11.69
C ALA A 132 5.10 -17.56 -13.20
N GLN A 133 5.04 -16.45 -13.93
CA GLN A 133 4.84 -16.41 -15.37
C GLN A 133 5.87 -15.48 -16.02
N LYS A 134 6.37 -15.89 -17.19
CA LYS A 134 7.19 -15.03 -18.04
C LYS A 134 6.32 -13.98 -18.71
N LEU A 135 6.73 -12.71 -18.60
CA LEU A 135 6.18 -11.61 -19.41
C LEU A 135 6.91 -11.55 -20.76
N ASP A 136 8.23 -11.69 -20.75
CA ASP A 136 9.04 -11.85 -21.96
C ASP A 136 10.06 -13.01 -21.86
N ASN A 137 11.09 -13.03 -22.70
CA ASN A 137 12.16 -14.02 -22.64
C ASN A 137 12.92 -13.99 -21.29
N ASN A 138 13.10 -12.80 -20.74
CA ASN A 138 13.90 -12.47 -19.56
C ASN A 138 13.01 -12.09 -18.36
N LEU A 139 11.98 -11.27 -18.54
CA LEU A 139 11.15 -10.78 -17.44
C LEU A 139 10.13 -11.82 -16.95
N VAL A 140 9.97 -11.88 -15.63
CA VAL A 140 9.04 -12.75 -14.90
C VAL A 140 8.25 -11.94 -13.89
N VAL A 141 6.96 -12.21 -13.78
CA VAL A 141 6.08 -11.82 -12.66
C VAL A 141 5.76 -13.05 -11.81
N SER A 142 5.56 -12.86 -10.50
CA SER A 142 5.31 -13.94 -9.56
C SER A 142 4.10 -13.68 -8.66
N TYR A 143 3.27 -14.70 -8.49
CA TYR A 143 2.18 -14.70 -7.50
C TYR A 143 2.68 -14.76 -6.05
N VAL A 144 3.97 -15.05 -5.85
CA VAL A 144 4.60 -15.11 -4.52
C VAL A 144 5.62 -14.00 -4.47
N ASP A 145 5.39 -13.05 -3.57
CA ASP A 145 6.19 -11.85 -3.42
C ASP A 145 7.67 -12.13 -3.16
N PHE A 146 8.51 -11.18 -3.55
CA PHE A 146 9.92 -11.13 -3.22
C PHE A 146 10.18 -9.95 -2.28
N TYR A 147 10.89 -10.21 -1.17
CA TYR A 147 11.48 -9.14 -0.38
C TYR A 147 12.91 -8.89 -0.82
N VAL A 148 13.16 -7.66 -1.25
CA VAL A 148 14.47 -7.15 -1.64
C VAL A 148 14.99 -6.19 -0.60
N ASP A 149 16.30 -6.14 -0.41
CA ASP A 149 16.98 -5.32 0.61
C ASP A 149 17.48 -4.02 -0.03
N TYR A 150 16.98 -2.86 0.44
CA TYR A 150 17.36 -1.53 -0.09
C TYR A 150 18.89 -1.36 -0.16
N SER A 151 19.62 -1.89 0.83
CA SER A 151 21.08 -1.78 0.90
C SER A 151 21.84 -2.65 -0.12
N LYS A 152 21.13 -3.58 -0.79
CA LYS A 152 21.69 -4.54 -1.76
C LYS A 152 21.46 -4.16 -3.21
N HIS A 153 20.92 -2.98 -3.53
CA HIS A 153 20.79 -2.52 -4.91
C HIS A 153 22.13 -2.59 -5.67
N TYR A 154 22.07 -2.90 -6.96
CA TYR A 154 23.22 -2.89 -7.85
C TYR A 154 23.36 -1.53 -8.54
N THR A 155 24.58 -1.00 -8.58
CA THR A 155 24.92 0.22 -9.33
C THR A 155 26.26 0.08 -10.06
N ASN A 156 26.37 0.68 -11.23
CA ASN A 156 27.57 0.68 -12.06
C ASN A 156 27.79 2.03 -12.74
N LYS A 157 28.95 2.26 -13.36
CA LYS A 157 29.32 3.57 -13.94
C LYS A 157 28.39 4.10 -15.05
N LYS A 158 27.59 3.24 -15.69
CA LYS A 158 26.61 3.63 -16.73
C LYS A 158 25.24 4.03 -16.16
N ILE A 159 24.97 3.69 -14.89
CA ILE A 159 23.66 3.88 -14.24
C ILE A 159 23.74 4.67 -12.94
N LYS A 160 24.94 4.87 -12.34
CA LYS A 160 25.09 5.60 -11.07
C LYS A 160 24.52 7.01 -11.12
N GLU A 161 24.62 7.73 -12.24
CA GLU A 161 24.13 9.11 -12.34
C GLU A 161 22.60 9.25 -12.26
N TYR A 162 21.87 8.14 -12.33
CA TYR A 162 20.41 8.09 -12.15
C TYR A 162 20.00 7.72 -10.72
N TYR A 163 20.97 7.45 -9.82
CA TYR A 163 20.75 6.99 -8.45
C TYR A 163 21.41 7.93 -7.41
N ASN A 164 20.67 8.24 -6.35
CA ASN A 164 21.13 8.96 -5.17
C ASN A 164 22.23 8.19 -4.44
N GLU A 165 22.99 8.87 -3.58
CA GLU A 165 23.87 8.17 -2.65
C GLU A 165 23.04 7.54 -1.52
N PHE A 166 23.19 6.22 -1.34
CA PHE A 166 22.40 5.43 -0.41
C PHE A 166 22.50 5.94 1.03
N GLN A 167 21.41 6.48 1.58
CA GLN A 167 21.39 6.99 2.95
C GLN A 167 21.31 5.83 3.95
N LYS A 168 22.14 5.85 5.00
CA LYS A 168 22.30 4.72 5.93
C LYS A 168 21.02 4.36 6.71
N ASN A 169 20.12 5.31 6.88
CA ASN A 169 18.81 5.16 7.53
C ASN A 169 17.99 4.00 6.95
N TYR A 170 18.16 3.69 5.67
CA TYR A 170 17.45 2.65 4.92
C TYR A 170 18.13 1.26 4.95
N GLN A 171 19.23 1.06 5.70
CA GLN A 171 20.01 -0.20 5.71
C GLN A 171 19.28 -1.47 6.20
N LYS A 172 17.99 -1.39 6.54
CA LYS A 172 17.17 -2.53 6.99
C LYS A 172 15.74 -2.50 6.46
N GLU A 173 15.44 -1.64 5.48
CA GLU A 173 14.11 -1.57 4.90
C GLU A 173 14.00 -2.52 3.71
N PHE A 174 12.86 -3.20 3.65
CA PHE A 174 12.57 -4.24 2.68
C PHE A 174 11.45 -3.78 1.77
N ILE A 175 11.64 -3.97 0.46
CA ILE A 175 10.64 -3.63 -0.55
C ILE A 175 9.99 -4.92 -1.02
N ARG A 176 8.68 -4.88 -1.18
CA ARG A 176 7.88 -5.95 -1.79
C ARG A 176 7.89 -5.78 -3.31
N THR A 177 8.20 -6.84 -4.05
CA THR A 177 8.16 -6.84 -5.52
C THR A 177 7.88 -8.23 -6.06
N GLU A 178 7.23 -8.33 -7.21
CA GLU A 178 6.87 -9.59 -7.85
C GLU A 178 7.76 -9.89 -9.07
N TYR A 179 8.68 -8.98 -9.40
CA TYR A 179 9.40 -8.96 -10.67
C TYR A 179 10.82 -9.53 -10.59
N TYR A 180 11.20 -10.32 -11.59
CA TYR A 180 12.52 -10.93 -11.68
C TYR A 180 13.06 -11.01 -13.11
N ASP A 181 14.35 -10.74 -13.28
CA ASP A 181 15.07 -10.78 -14.55
C ASP A 181 15.90 -12.08 -14.68
N LEU A 182 15.51 -12.95 -15.61
CA LEU A 182 16.18 -14.22 -15.93
C LEU A 182 17.45 -14.08 -16.79
N ASN A 183 17.73 -12.90 -17.35
CA ASN A 183 19.01 -12.62 -18.00
C ASN A 183 20.06 -12.34 -16.91
N ILE A 184 19.86 -11.31 -16.08
CA ILE A 184 20.83 -10.97 -15.01
C ILE A 184 20.66 -11.80 -13.73
N ASN A 185 19.64 -12.67 -13.65
CA ASN A 185 19.33 -13.51 -12.49
C ASN A 185 19.13 -12.71 -11.19
N SER A 186 18.28 -11.67 -11.21
CA SER A 186 17.99 -10.87 -10.01
C SER A 186 16.59 -10.28 -9.96
N SER A 187 16.15 -9.92 -8.75
CA SER A 187 14.92 -9.20 -8.46
C SER A 187 14.94 -7.80 -9.08
N ILE A 188 13.82 -7.37 -9.68
CA ILE A 188 13.58 -5.98 -10.09
C ILE A 188 12.64 -5.34 -9.07
N PHE A 189 12.83 -4.06 -8.71
CA PHE A 189 11.88 -3.31 -7.90
C PHE A 189 11.73 -1.86 -8.35
N PHE A 190 10.70 -1.18 -7.84
CA PHE A 190 10.44 0.24 -8.08
C PHE A 190 10.58 1.02 -6.78
N ASP A 191 11.28 2.15 -6.84
CA ASP A 191 11.48 3.08 -5.71
C ASP A 191 10.37 4.14 -5.73
N ILE A 192 9.18 3.73 -5.32
CA ILE A 192 7.96 4.56 -5.36
C ILE A 192 8.11 5.79 -4.43
N ASP A 193 8.82 5.62 -3.32
CA ASP A 193 9.11 6.66 -2.33
C ASP A 193 10.22 7.64 -2.77
N ASN A 194 10.91 7.36 -3.88
CA ASN A 194 12.05 8.11 -4.41
C ASN A 194 13.23 8.23 -3.42
N ILE A 195 13.40 7.23 -2.55
CA ILE A 195 14.46 7.15 -1.53
C ILE A 195 15.85 7.14 -2.19
N LEU A 196 15.96 6.52 -3.37
CA LEU A 196 17.18 6.30 -4.13
C LEU A 196 17.22 6.99 -5.51
N VAL A 197 16.17 7.65 -6.01
CA VAL A 197 16.19 8.35 -7.33
C VAL A 197 16.29 9.87 -7.30
N PHE A 198 16.83 10.42 -8.39
CA PHE A 198 16.64 11.82 -8.83
C PHE A 198 15.35 12.07 -9.67
N ASN A 199 14.76 11.04 -10.30
CA ASN A 199 13.71 11.18 -11.31
C ASN A 199 12.59 10.15 -11.10
N LYS A 200 11.37 10.44 -11.59
CA LYS A 200 10.27 9.47 -11.58
C LYS A 200 10.64 8.18 -12.34
N ASN A 201 10.73 7.08 -11.59
CA ASN A 201 10.52 5.70 -12.00
C ASN A 201 11.53 4.97 -12.93
N PRO A 202 12.85 4.95 -12.64
CA PRO A 202 13.74 3.90 -13.14
C PRO A 202 13.58 2.61 -12.30
N ALA A 203 13.62 1.45 -12.97
CA ALA A 203 13.62 0.17 -12.30
C ALA A 203 14.98 -0.12 -11.63
N TYR A 204 14.94 -0.60 -10.40
CA TYR A 204 16.10 -1.03 -9.62
C TYR A 204 16.35 -2.52 -9.78
N ILE A 205 17.61 -2.90 -9.63
CA ILE A 205 18.09 -4.27 -9.71
C ILE A 205 18.74 -4.59 -8.38
N GLU A 206 18.26 -5.62 -7.67
CA GLU A 206 18.96 -6.11 -6.47
C GLU A 206 20.27 -6.80 -6.89
N THR A 207 21.25 -6.93 -5.98
CA THR A 207 22.38 -7.83 -6.21
C THR A 207 21.96 -9.29 -6.02
N ALA A 208 22.18 -10.12 -7.04
CA ALA A 208 21.84 -11.53 -7.00
C ALA A 208 22.64 -12.30 -5.94
N ARG A 209 22.01 -13.32 -5.35
CA ARG A 209 22.64 -14.24 -4.39
C ARG A 209 24.01 -14.77 -4.85
N LEU A 210 24.91 -14.95 -3.90
CA LEU A 210 26.28 -15.49 -4.09
C LEU A 210 26.32 -16.91 -4.67
N CYS A 211 25.21 -17.64 -4.64
CA CYS A 211 25.05 -18.94 -5.30
C CYS A 211 24.82 -18.83 -6.82
N ASP A 212 24.31 -17.71 -7.32
CA ASP A 212 24.03 -17.47 -8.75
C ASP A 212 25.01 -16.47 -9.39
N SER A 213 25.54 -15.51 -8.63
CA SER A 213 26.58 -14.60 -9.13
C SER A 213 27.90 -15.30 -9.51
N LYS A 214 28.09 -16.54 -9.04
CA LYS A 214 29.20 -17.44 -9.43
C LYS A 214 28.92 -18.26 -10.69
N LYS A 215 27.73 -18.15 -11.29
CA LYS A 215 27.30 -18.90 -12.49
C LYS A 215 27.08 -17.96 -13.67
N GLU A 216 26.94 -18.56 -14.86
CA GLU A 216 26.38 -17.95 -16.08
C GLU A 216 26.85 -16.52 -16.43
N ASN A 217 28.13 -16.22 -16.20
CA ASN A 217 28.73 -14.92 -16.50
C ASN A 217 27.97 -13.72 -15.87
N TYR A 218 27.31 -13.89 -14.72
CA TYR A 218 26.53 -12.85 -14.03
C TYR A 218 27.20 -11.47 -14.04
N TYR A 219 28.45 -11.41 -13.57
CA TYR A 219 29.21 -10.15 -13.51
C TYR A 219 29.48 -9.51 -14.88
N GLN A 220 29.49 -10.28 -15.98
CA GLN A 220 29.58 -9.72 -17.33
C GLN A 220 28.23 -9.16 -17.79
N LYS A 221 27.14 -9.89 -17.52
CA LYS A 221 25.78 -9.47 -17.88
C LYS A 221 25.39 -8.19 -17.13
N ILE A 222 25.54 -8.17 -15.80
CA ILE A 222 25.08 -7.05 -14.98
C ILE A 222 25.97 -5.79 -15.15
N ASN A 223 27.28 -5.96 -15.41
CA ASN A 223 28.14 -4.82 -15.79
C ASN A 223 27.83 -4.25 -17.19
N ASN A 224 27.03 -4.94 -18.01
CA ASN A 224 26.54 -4.41 -19.27
C ASN A 224 25.23 -3.61 -19.12
N VAL A 225 24.55 -3.65 -17.97
CA VAL A 225 23.31 -2.87 -17.74
C VAL A 225 23.59 -1.36 -17.86
N ASP A 226 22.78 -0.69 -18.65
CA ASP A 226 22.64 0.76 -18.85
C ASP A 226 21.17 1.15 -18.92
N MET A 227 20.89 2.45 -19.08
CA MET A 227 19.52 2.94 -19.24
C MET A 227 18.78 2.37 -20.45
N VAL A 228 19.46 1.92 -21.51
CA VAL A 228 18.77 1.24 -22.63
C VAL A 228 18.23 -0.12 -22.15
N TYR A 229 19.00 -0.84 -21.34
CA TYR A 229 18.54 -2.08 -20.70
C TYR A 229 17.38 -1.83 -19.72
N ILE A 230 17.48 -0.80 -18.88
CA ILE A 230 16.42 -0.45 -17.91
C ILE A 230 15.14 -0.01 -18.63
N ASN A 231 15.23 0.81 -19.67
CA ASN A 231 14.06 1.26 -20.43
C ASN A 231 13.34 0.09 -21.13
N VAL A 232 14.07 -0.88 -21.68
CA VAL A 232 13.45 -2.09 -22.28
C VAL A 232 12.74 -2.96 -21.22
N LEU A 233 13.25 -3.02 -19.98
CA LEU A 233 12.52 -3.65 -18.88
C LEU A 233 11.25 -2.86 -18.52
N LEU A 234 11.32 -1.53 -18.44
CA LEU A 234 10.18 -0.66 -18.15
C LEU A 234 9.09 -0.75 -19.23
N GLU A 235 9.46 -0.75 -20.51
CA GLU A 235 8.55 -0.99 -21.65
C GLU A 235 7.81 -2.34 -21.50
N SER A 236 8.53 -3.38 -21.09
CA SER A 236 7.98 -4.73 -20.88
C SER A 236 7.13 -4.88 -19.60
N LEU A 237 7.26 -3.94 -18.65
CA LEU A 237 6.48 -3.87 -17.41
C LEU A 237 5.21 -3.02 -17.59
N ASN A 238 5.28 -1.95 -18.39
CA ASN A 238 4.14 -1.08 -18.69
C ASN A 238 3.07 -1.77 -19.55
N THR A 239 3.40 -2.86 -20.26
CA THR A 239 2.41 -3.73 -20.92
C THR A 239 1.67 -4.61 -19.91
N ILE A 240 0.73 -4.01 -19.16
CA ILE A 240 -0.21 -4.74 -18.31
C ILE A 240 -1.20 -5.53 -19.18
N ASP A 241 -0.83 -6.76 -19.51
CA ASP A 241 -1.63 -7.71 -20.28
C ASP A 241 -2.74 -8.32 -19.40
N ASP A 242 -3.94 -8.54 -19.96
CA ASP A 242 -5.02 -9.32 -19.32
C ASP A 242 -4.55 -10.72 -18.89
N ASN A 243 -3.57 -11.29 -19.58
CA ASN A 243 -2.91 -12.55 -19.19
C ASN A 243 -2.23 -12.47 -17.82
N ILE A 244 -1.86 -11.29 -17.31
CA ILE A 244 -1.35 -11.11 -15.95
C ILE A 244 -2.50 -11.23 -14.95
N ILE A 245 -3.59 -10.46 -15.11
CA ILE A 245 -4.76 -10.52 -14.22
C ILE A 245 -5.29 -11.96 -14.14
N LYS A 246 -5.45 -12.61 -15.29
CA LYS A 246 -5.84 -14.01 -15.39
C LYS A 246 -4.85 -14.97 -14.71
N PHE A 247 -3.54 -14.68 -14.72
CA PHE A 247 -2.55 -15.48 -14.02
C PHE A 247 -2.73 -15.41 -12.48
N TYR A 248 -3.12 -14.26 -11.92
CA TYR A 248 -3.50 -14.16 -10.50
C TYR A 248 -4.81 -14.89 -10.22
N GLU A 249 -5.86 -14.70 -11.03
CA GLU A 249 -7.13 -15.43 -10.94
C GLU A 249 -6.90 -16.97 -10.95
N GLU A 250 -6.10 -17.49 -11.89
CA GLU A 250 -5.74 -18.91 -11.99
C GLU A 250 -4.93 -19.42 -10.78
N ASN A 251 -4.15 -18.57 -10.11
CA ASN A 251 -3.40 -18.95 -8.91
C ASN A 251 -4.29 -18.99 -7.66
N ILE A 252 -5.17 -18.00 -7.49
CA ILE A 252 -6.18 -17.97 -6.42
C ILE A 252 -7.09 -19.21 -6.52
N GLN A 253 -7.63 -19.50 -7.72
CA GLN A 253 -8.42 -20.71 -7.96
C GLN A 253 -7.64 -22.00 -7.67
N ARG A 254 -6.33 -22.03 -7.97
CA ARG A 254 -5.47 -23.19 -7.72
C ARG A 254 -5.24 -23.44 -6.23
N ILE A 255 -5.03 -22.40 -5.43
CA ILE A 255 -4.92 -22.51 -3.97
C ILE A 255 -6.27 -22.92 -3.37
N ASN A 256 -7.36 -22.26 -3.78
CA ASN A 256 -8.73 -22.60 -3.36
C ASN A 256 -9.16 -24.03 -3.72
N LYS A 257 -8.55 -24.65 -4.74
CA LYS A 257 -8.77 -26.07 -5.07
C LYS A 257 -8.23 -27.04 -4.01
N TYR A 258 -7.16 -26.68 -3.31
CA TYR A 258 -6.62 -27.47 -2.19
C TYR A 258 -7.38 -27.21 -0.90
N LEU A 259 -7.83 -25.97 -0.69
CA LEU A 259 -8.69 -25.51 0.42
C LEU A 259 -10.15 -26.00 0.32
N LYS A 260 -10.36 -27.31 0.09
CA LYS A 260 -11.68 -27.94 0.07
C LYS A 260 -11.84 -28.86 1.28
N VAL A 261 -13.03 -28.86 1.86
CA VAL A 261 -13.40 -29.75 2.97
C VAL A 261 -13.08 -31.21 2.66
N ASP A 262 -13.31 -31.65 1.41
CA ASP A 262 -13.04 -33.03 0.99
C ASP A 262 -11.55 -33.40 0.99
N ASN A 263 -10.64 -32.43 0.87
CA ASN A 263 -9.20 -32.65 0.97
C ASN A 263 -8.70 -32.59 2.42
N ILE A 264 -9.32 -31.73 3.24
CA ILE A 264 -8.87 -31.42 4.61
C ILE A 264 -9.48 -32.39 5.62
N LEU A 265 -10.82 -32.48 5.65
CA LEU A 265 -11.59 -33.30 6.59
C LEU A 265 -12.00 -34.66 5.99
N GLY A 266 -12.05 -34.76 4.67
CA GLY A 266 -12.41 -35.97 3.93
C GLY A 266 -13.80 -35.87 3.33
N THR A 267 -14.24 -36.96 2.69
CA THR A 267 -15.50 -37.00 1.94
C THR A 267 -16.72 -37.16 2.86
N LYS A 268 -17.90 -37.34 2.28
CA LYS A 268 -19.11 -37.69 3.02
C LYS A 268 -19.01 -39.08 3.69
N ASP A 269 -18.25 -39.99 3.09
CA ASP A 269 -18.27 -41.42 3.41
C ASP A 269 -16.95 -41.93 4.04
N GLU A 270 -15.89 -41.12 4.01
CA GLU A 270 -14.57 -41.39 4.63
C GLU A 270 -13.87 -40.08 5.05
N LEU A 271 -13.50 -39.94 6.33
CA LEU A 271 -12.71 -38.81 6.86
C LEU A 271 -11.20 -38.99 6.58
N THR A 272 -10.43 -37.89 6.50
CA THR A 272 -8.98 -38.00 6.31
C THR A 272 -8.27 -38.61 7.53
N PRO A 273 -7.19 -39.39 7.33
CA PRO A 273 -6.40 -39.93 8.45
C PRO A 273 -5.84 -38.86 9.39
N LEU A 274 -5.53 -37.66 8.88
CA LEU A 274 -5.02 -36.54 9.69
C LEU A 274 -6.12 -35.95 10.59
N PHE A 275 -7.34 -35.77 10.07
CA PHE A 275 -8.47 -35.33 10.87
C PHE A 275 -8.86 -36.38 11.92
N ILE A 276 -8.82 -37.67 11.58
CA ILE A 276 -9.01 -38.78 12.53
C ILE A 276 -7.93 -38.74 13.64
N GLU A 277 -6.65 -38.50 13.31
CA GLU A 277 -5.59 -38.35 14.31
C GLU A 277 -5.82 -37.15 15.24
N LEU A 278 -6.31 -36.03 14.70
CA LEU A 278 -6.61 -34.81 15.47
C LEU A 278 -7.84 -34.96 16.38
N LEU A 279 -8.87 -35.68 15.92
CA LEU A 279 -10.04 -36.04 16.74
C LEU A 279 -9.62 -36.94 17.91
N HIS A 280 -8.86 -38.01 17.65
CA HIS A 280 -8.37 -38.91 18.69
C HIS A 280 -7.40 -38.25 19.68
N LYS A 281 -6.68 -37.18 19.28
CA LYS A 281 -5.84 -36.36 20.19
C LYS A 281 -6.67 -35.53 21.18
N ASN A 282 -7.97 -35.36 20.94
CA ASN A 282 -8.91 -34.61 21.77
C ASN A 282 -10.07 -35.50 22.28
N ASP A 283 -9.84 -36.82 22.37
CA ASP A 283 -10.82 -37.84 22.81
C ASP A 283 -12.17 -37.87 22.02
N LEU A 284 -12.21 -37.30 20.81
CA LEU A 284 -13.41 -37.27 19.95
C LEU A 284 -13.51 -38.50 19.03
N SER A 285 -14.75 -38.90 18.72
CA SER A 285 -15.02 -40.05 17.83
C SER A 285 -15.13 -39.67 16.35
N THR A 286 -15.05 -40.66 15.46
CA THR A 286 -15.29 -40.48 14.02
C THR A 286 -16.69 -39.91 13.73
N ASP A 287 -17.71 -40.28 14.51
CA ASP A 287 -19.07 -39.76 14.37
C ASP A 287 -19.15 -38.26 14.77
N ASP A 288 -18.31 -37.82 15.71
CA ASP A 288 -18.16 -36.41 16.05
C ASP A 288 -17.42 -35.65 14.94
N GLY A 289 -16.39 -36.26 14.35
CA GLY A 289 -15.74 -35.78 13.14
C GLY A 289 -16.71 -35.51 11.97
N TYR A 290 -17.67 -36.40 11.73
CA TYR A 290 -18.72 -36.18 10.72
C TYR A 290 -19.66 -35.03 11.06
N LYS A 291 -19.93 -34.75 12.35
CA LYS A 291 -20.74 -33.59 12.79
C LYS A 291 -19.96 -32.28 12.62
N ILE A 292 -18.70 -32.23 13.04
CA ILE A 292 -17.80 -31.08 12.85
C ILE A 292 -17.65 -30.77 11.34
N ARG A 293 -17.39 -31.80 10.52
CA ARG A 293 -17.36 -31.65 9.05
C ARG A 293 -18.66 -31.07 8.49
N LYS A 294 -19.82 -31.46 9.02
CA LYS A 294 -21.13 -30.91 8.61
C LYS A 294 -21.26 -29.43 9.01
N GLN A 295 -20.86 -29.04 10.22
CA GLN A 295 -20.85 -27.63 10.64
C GLN A 295 -19.94 -26.78 9.76
N VAL A 296 -18.70 -27.24 9.48
CA VAL A 296 -17.76 -26.57 8.56
C VAL A 296 -18.36 -26.36 7.15
N ILE A 297 -19.06 -27.37 6.61
CA ILE A 297 -19.76 -27.24 5.32
C ILE A 297 -20.94 -26.26 5.41
N ASN A 298 -21.67 -26.23 6.52
CA ASN A 298 -22.77 -25.29 6.72
C ASN A 298 -22.27 -23.85 6.85
N ALA A 299 -21.13 -23.64 7.53
CA ALA A 299 -20.49 -22.34 7.72
C ALA A 299 -19.98 -21.76 6.40
N LEU A 300 -19.29 -22.56 5.57
CA LEU A 300 -18.90 -22.17 4.20
C LEU A 300 -20.11 -21.73 3.38
N LYS A 301 -21.22 -22.49 3.44
CA LYS A 301 -22.47 -22.17 2.72
C LYS A 301 -23.21 -20.94 3.25
N ARG A 302 -22.82 -20.43 4.42
CA ARG A 302 -23.34 -19.20 5.05
C ARG A 302 -22.34 -18.03 4.95
N ASN A 303 -21.25 -18.22 4.20
CA ASN A 303 -20.06 -17.36 4.14
C ASN A 303 -19.45 -17.01 5.51
N GLU A 304 -19.77 -17.78 6.56
CA GLU A 304 -19.27 -17.61 7.93
C GLU A 304 -17.79 -17.93 8.05
N ILE A 305 -17.26 -18.72 7.12
CA ILE A 305 -15.84 -19.00 6.95
C ILE A 305 -15.53 -18.99 5.45
N ILE A 306 -14.28 -18.69 5.10
CA ILE A 306 -13.77 -18.76 3.72
C ILE A 306 -12.95 -20.04 3.53
N PRO A 307 -12.59 -20.45 2.28
CA PRO A 307 -11.78 -21.64 2.04
C PRO A 307 -10.49 -21.70 2.87
N LYS A 308 -9.76 -20.57 3.01
CA LYS A 308 -8.53 -20.47 3.81
C LYS A 308 -8.76 -20.82 5.30
N SER A 309 -9.89 -20.42 5.88
CA SER A 309 -10.16 -20.56 7.32
C SER A 309 -10.85 -21.86 7.74
N ILE A 310 -11.05 -22.80 6.80
CA ILE A 310 -11.54 -24.16 7.08
C ILE A 310 -10.74 -24.84 8.19
N VAL A 311 -9.41 -24.70 8.18
CA VAL A 311 -8.52 -25.34 9.17
C VAL A 311 -8.74 -24.74 10.56
N LEU A 312 -8.74 -23.40 10.68
CA LEU A 312 -9.00 -22.71 11.95
C LEU A 312 -10.36 -23.08 12.55
N ARG A 313 -11.44 -23.00 11.75
CA ARG A 313 -12.78 -23.40 12.21
C ARG A 313 -12.85 -24.87 12.61
N THR A 314 -12.10 -25.75 11.95
CA THR A 314 -12.04 -27.17 12.33
C THR A 314 -11.36 -27.34 13.69
N VAL A 315 -10.19 -26.72 13.90
CA VAL A 315 -9.45 -26.80 15.18
C VAL A 315 -10.32 -26.26 16.32
N TYR A 316 -10.89 -25.07 16.15
CA TYR A 316 -11.79 -24.46 17.11
C TYR A 316 -12.97 -25.36 17.48
N LEU A 317 -13.64 -25.97 16.49
CA LEU A 317 -14.78 -26.89 16.69
C LEU A 317 -14.39 -28.26 17.29
N ILE A 318 -13.12 -28.65 17.26
CA ILE A 318 -12.61 -29.82 18.00
C ILE A 318 -12.41 -29.43 19.47
N GLU A 319 -11.72 -28.32 19.72
CA GLU A 319 -11.34 -27.86 21.06
C GLU A 319 -12.55 -27.45 21.92
N HIS A 320 -13.61 -26.96 21.29
CA HIS A 320 -14.86 -26.53 21.96
C HIS A 320 -15.99 -27.56 21.86
N TYR A 321 -15.71 -28.81 21.46
CA TYR A 321 -16.73 -29.82 21.25
C TYR A 321 -17.33 -30.36 22.58
N PRO A 322 -18.66 -30.56 22.71
CA PRO A 322 -19.71 -30.32 21.71
C PRO A 322 -20.24 -28.88 21.72
N GLN A 323 -19.94 -28.14 20.66
CA GLN A 323 -20.58 -26.86 20.36
C GLN A 323 -21.77 -27.09 19.40
N GLU A 324 -22.91 -26.48 19.69
CA GLU A 324 -24.05 -26.49 18.75
C GLU A 324 -23.74 -25.65 17.50
N ASP A 325 -24.48 -25.87 16.41
CA ASP A 325 -24.26 -25.16 15.14
C ASP A 325 -24.79 -23.72 15.24
N VAL A 326 -24.01 -22.83 15.87
CA VAL A 326 -24.37 -21.43 16.14
C VAL A 326 -24.63 -20.70 14.81
N ILE A 327 -25.89 -20.34 14.59
CA ILE A 327 -26.29 -19.47 13.48
C ILE A 327 -26.20 -18.03 13.98
N ILE A 328 -25.20 -17.30 13.53
CA ILE A 328 -25.15 -15.84 13.69
C ILE A 328 -26.19 -15.26 12.74
N ASP A 329 -27.24 -14.67 13.32
CA ASP A 329 -28.27 -13.94 12.58
C ASP A 329 -27.64 -12.77 11.81
N LYS A 330 -28.08 -12.53 10.57
CA LYS A 330 -27.71 -11.33 9.81
C LYS A 330 -28.21 -10.05 10.52
N ASN A 331 -29.27 -10.15 11.32
CA ASN A 331 -29.90 -9.04 12.04
C ASN A 331 -29.24 -8.70 13.39
N LEU A 332 -28.06 -9.25 13.68
CA LEU A 332 -27.17 -8.65 14.68
C LEU A 332 -26.64 -7.34 14.11
N GLU A 333 -27.31 -6.24 14.45
CA GLU A 333 -26.73 -4.90 14.35
C GLU A 333 -25.44 -4.88 15.17
N LEU A 334 -24.31 -5.05 14.48
CA LEU A 334 -23.02 -4.67 15.03
C LEU A 334 -23.07 -3.16 15.23
N GLY A 335 -23.12 -2.74 16.49
CA GLY A 335 -23.20 -1.33 16.87
C GLY A 335 -22.06 -0.54 16.20
N ARG A 336 -22.31 0.74 15.91
CA ARG A 336 -21.35 1.58 15.17
C ARG A 336 -20.06 1.84 15.96
N ASP A 337 -20.06 1.53 17.24
CA ASP A 337 -18.87 1.28 18.06
C ASP A 337 -18.55 -0.23 18.02
N LEU A 338 -17.81 -0.67 16.99
CA LEU A 338 -17.34 -2.04 16.91
C LEU A 338 -16.17 -2.26 17.88
N GLU A 339 -16.49 -2.70 19.09
CA GLU A 339 -15.54 -3.40 19.95
C GLU A 339 -14.89 -4.55 19.15
N GLU A 340 -13.63 -4.85 19.46
CA GLU A 340 -12.73 -5.68 18.63
C GLU A 340 -13.19 -7.15 18.42
N GLU A 341 -14.30 -7.58 19.01
CA GLU A 341 -14.65 -8.98 19.19
C GLU A 341 -15.24 -9.70 17.96
N CYS A 342 -14.86 -10.97 17.78
CA CYS A 342 -15.47 -11.83 16.78
C CYS A 342 -16.93 -12.19 17.14
N PRO A 343 -17.91 -12.01 16.25
CA PRO A 343 -19.32 -12.36 16.53
C PRO A 343 -19.60 -13.88 16.62
N TYR A 344 -18.59 -14.75 16.46
CA TYR A 344 -18.71 -16.21 16.62
C TYR A 344 -18.08 -16.77 17.90
N CYS A 345 -17.02 -16.13 18.41
CA CYS A 345 -16.26 -16.63 19.57
C CYS A 345 -15.92 -15.58 20.62
N ASN A 346 -16.40 -14.34 20.46
CA ASN A 346 -16.28 -13.23 21.40
C ASN A 346 -14.82 -13.04 21.86
N THR A 347 -13.91 -12.94 20.89
CA THR A 347 -12.48 -12.72 21.12
C THR A 347 -12.01 -11.56 20.27
N ASN A 348 -11.23 -10.64 20.85
CA ASN A 348 -10.67 -9.48 20.18
C ASN A 348 -9.85 -9.87 18.92
N ASN A 349 -10.05 -9.13 17.84
CA ASN A 349 -9.34 -9.20 16.57
C ASN A 349 -9.00 -7.78 16.12
N TYR A 350 -7.92 -7.65 15.37
CA TYR A 350 -7.61 -6.39 14.69
C TYR A 350 -8.55 -6.21 13.49
N SER A 351 -9.04 -4.99 13.29
CA SER A 351 -9.97 -4.61 12.22
C SER A 351 -9.44 -4.85 10.79
N ILE A 352 -8.14 -5.07 10.65
CA ILE A 352 -7.45 -5.38 9.38
C ILE A 352 -7.58 -6.85 8.93
N LEU A 353 -8.11 -7.76 9.77
CA LEU A 353 -8.07 -9.20 9.49
C LEU A 353 -9.23 -9.69 8.60
N GLU A 354 -8.90 -10.49 7.58
CA GLU A 354 -9.86 -11.20 6.71
C GLU A 354 -10.73 -12.17 7.54
N VAL A 355 -10.12 -12.87 8.51
CA VAL A 355 -10.81 -13.80 9.41
C VAL A 355 -10.36 -13.68 10.87
N CYS A 356 -11.23 -14.08 11.81
CA CYS A 356 -10.87 -14.22 13.21
C CYS A 356 -9.78 -15.30 13.39
N ARG A 357 -8.72 -15.00 14.15
CA ARG A 357 -7.58 -15.92 14.34
C ARG A 357 -7.97 -17.18 15.14
N GLU A 358 -8.84 -17.05 16.14
CA GLU A 358 -9.24 -18.19 16.99
C GLU A 358 -10.19 -19.16 16.28
N CYS A 359 -11.29 -18.65 15.72
CA CYS A 359 -12.37 -19.50 15.19
C CYS A 359 -12.48 -19.52 13.66
N GLY A 360 -11.64 -18.76 12.94
CA GLY A 360 -11.68 -18.67 11.47
C GLY A 360 -12.93 -18.00 10.88
N TYR A 361 -13.76 -17.31 11.69
CA TYR A 361 -14.94 -16.59 11.17
C TYR A 361 -14.52 -15.51 10.18
N ASN A 362 -15.21 -15.43 9.03
CA ASN A 362 -15.05 -14.38 8.03
C ASN A 362 -15.52 -13.03 8.61
N LEU A 363 -14.57 -12.17 9.00
CA LEU A 363 -14.90 -10.88 9.64
C LEU A 363 -15.56 -9.91 8.65
N GLN A 364 -15.28 -10.06 7.35
CA GLN A 364 -15.88 -9.25 6.28
C GLN A 364 -17.33 -9.66 5.93
N ARG A 365 -17.87 -10.74 6.53
CA ARG A 365 -19.22 -11.28 6.23
C ARG A 365 -20.36 -10.26 6.38
N ASN A 366 -20.23 -9.29 7.29
CA ASN A 366 -21.30 -8.36 7.61
C ASN A 366 -21.26 -7.05 6.78
N ASN A 367 -20.27 -6.86 5.90
CA ASN A 367 -20.18 -5.71 4.99
C ASN A 367 -21.09 -5.87 3.74
N HIS A 368 -22.15 -6.69 3.85
CA HIS A 368 -23.10 -7.01 2.78
C HIS A 368 -24.54 -6.97 3.32
N PHE A 369 -25.17 -5.80 3.30
CA PHE A 369 -26.59 -5.63 3.62
C PHE A 369 -27.44 -5.40 2.36
N GLU A 370 -28.50 -6.19 2.22
CA GLU A 370 -29.51 -6.11 1.15
C GLU A 370 -30.85 -5.64 1.78
N GLU A 371 -31.27 -4.39 1.56
CA GLU A 371 -32.44 -3.82 2.25
C GLU A 371 -33.81 -4.25 1.69
N ASN A 372 -34.81 -4.39 2.57
CA ASN A 372 -36.15 -4.97 2.33
C ASN A 372 -37.19 -4.54 3.42
N PHE A 373 -38.50 -4.37 3.12
CA PHE A 373 -39.58 -3.93 4.07
C PHE A 373 -41.06 -4.24 3.55
N PRO A 374 -42.20 -3.61 3.99
CA PRO A 374 -43.58 -3.62 3.31
C PRO A 374 -44.28 -2.23 2.96
N GLU A 375 -44.91 -2.01 1.77
CA GLU A 375 -45.11 -0.66 1.10
C GLU A 375 -46.59 -0.22 0.88
N ILE A 376 -46.72 0.77 -0.02
CA ILE A 376 -47.81 1.17 -0.92
C ILE A 376 -48.59 2.42 -0.49
N ILE A 377 -48.64 3.43 -1.38
CA ILE A 377 -49.63 4.55 -1.48
C ILE A 377 -49.62 5.57 -0.30
N SER A 378 -49.98 6.86 -0.42
CA SER A 378 -49.96 7.89 -1.50
C SER A 378 -50.01 9.29 -0.80
N GLU A 379 -49.97 10.49 -1.39
CA GLU A 379 -50.48 11.00 -2.67
C GLU A 379 -50.00 12.47 -2.89
N ASN A 380 -49.67 12.89 -4.13
CA ASN A 380 -49.55 14.30 -4.60
C ASN A 380 -48.46 15.20 -3.91
N PHE A 381 -47.86 16.26 -4.48
CA PHE A 381 -47.74 16.88 -5.82
C PHE A 381 -46.71 18.05 -5.69
N PHE A 382 -46.08 18.65 -6.73
CA PHE A 382 -46.11 18.48 -8.20
C PHE A 382 -44.78 19.02 -8.77
N LEU A 383 -43.88 18.21 -9.37
CA LEU A 383 -42.68 18.73 -10.04
C LEU A 383 -42.06 17.80 -11.12
N HIS A 384 -42.89 17.13 -11.92
CA HIS A 384 -42.42 16.41 -13.11
C HIS A 384 -42.34 17.34 -14.34
N GLN A 385 -41.14 17.59 -14.85
CA GLN A 385 -40.84 17.50 -16.29
C GLN A 385 -39.33 17.45 -16.53
N ILE A 386 -38.89 16.45 -17.31
CA ILE A 386 -37.51 16.21 -17.77
C ILE A 386 -36.50 15.93 -16.65
N ILE A 387 -36.61 14.75 -16.05
CA ILE A 387 -35.48 13.99 -15.50
C ILE A 387 -35.54 12.60 -16.16
N PRO A 388 -34.46 12.08 -16.77
CA PRO A 388 -34.38 10.68 -17.16
C PRO A 388 -34.30 9.83 -15.89
N GLU A 389 -35.20 8.87 -15.72
CA GLU A 389 -35.13 7.92 -14.61
C GLU A 389 -34.04 6.89 -14.93
N CYS A 390 -32.83 7.08 -14.40
CA CYS A 390 -31.74 6.08 -14.53
C CYS A 390 -32.14 4.80 -13.79
N THR A 391 -32.63 3.82 -14.54
CA THR A 391 -33.31 2.61 -14.03
C THR A 391 -32.34 1.51 -13.62
N ILE A 392 -31.69 1.69 -12.46
CA ILE A 392 -31.08 0.58 -11.70
C ILE A 392 -32.16 -0.22 -10.93
N LYS A 393 -33.36 0.36 -10.71
CA LYS A 393 -34.37 -0.18 -9.77
C LYS A 393 -35.41 -1.17 -10.33
N GLU A 394 -35.57 -1.32 -11.64
CA GLU A 394 -36.71 -2.08 -12.20
C GLU A 394 -36.57 -3.62 -12.10
N GLU A 395 -35.36 -4.19 -12.07
CA GLU A 395 -35.19 -5.65 -11.88
C GLU A 395 -35.18 -6.09 -10.40
N ILE A 396 -34.83 -5.20 -9.47
CA ILE A 396 -34.52 -5.57 -8.08
C ILE A 396 -35.76 -5.52 -7.16
N ASN A 397 -36.61 -4.50 -7.27
CA ASN A 397 -37.59 -4.17 -6.21
C ASN A 397 -38.95 -4.89 -6.28
N ASN A 398 -39.10 -6.02 -6.99
CA ASN A 398 -40.41 -6.65 -7.24
C ASN A 398 -40.96 -7.52 -6.08
N LYS A 399 -40.58 -7.18 -4.84
CA LYS A 399 -41.21 -7.46 -3.52
C LYS A 399 -40.23 -7.02 -2.41
N GLN A 400 -40.64 -6.04 -1.58
CA GLN A 400 -39.91 -5.33 -0.49
C GLN A 400 -39.36 -3.90 -0.86
N GLU A 401 -39.78 -2.73 -0.31
CA GLU A 401 -40.78 -2.44 0.76
C GLU A 401 -40.94 -0.92 1.27
N LYS A 402 -41.62 -0.62 2.44
CA LYS A 402 -41.52 0.59 3.37
C LYS A 402 -41.46 0.22 4.91
N LEU A 403 -41.30 1.18 5.85
CA LEU A 403 -41.73 1.21 7.30
C LEU A 403 -40.97 0.38 8.37
N HIS A 404 -40.55 0.88 9.57
CA HIS A 404 -40.26 2.20 10.21
C HIS A 404 -39.87 1.93 11.72
N ASP A 405 -39.49 2.82 12.66
CA ASP A 405 -39.59 4.29 12.84
C ASP A 405 -38.64 4.86 13.97
N TYR A 406 -38.53 6.20 14.08
CA TYR A 406 -38.12 7.04 15.25
C TYR A 406 -36.68 7.14 15.85
N VAL A 407 -36.32 8.36 16.29
CA VAL A 407 -35.03 8.94 16.80
C VAL A 407 -35.37 10.27 17.56
N PRO A 408 -34.57 10.94 18.46
CA PRO A 408 -33.28 10.68 19.17
C PRO A 408 -33.37 10.79 20.74
N ASP A 409 -32.26 10.90 21.50
CA ASP A 409 -31.84 12.15 22.23
C ASP A 409 -30.53 12.07 23.11
N GLU A 410 -29.84 13.21 23.23
CA GLU A 410 -28.84 13.72 24.22
C GLU A 410 -27.52 12.98 24.66
N LEU A 411 -26.39 13.67 24.39
CA LEU A 411 -25.21 14.00 25.26
C LEU A 411 -24.48 12.89 26.07
N PHE A 412 -23.15 12.74 25.96
CA PHE A 412 -22.14 13.73 26.42
C PHE A 412 -20.75 13.56 25.76
N TYR A 413 -19.91 14.60 25.82
CA TYR A 413 -18.46 14.51 25.58
C TYR A 413 -17.72 14.13 26.86
N ASP A 414 -16.57 13.45 26.73
CA ASP A 414 -15.50 13.51 27.73
C ASP A 414 -14.12 13.67 27.05
N GLU A 415 -13.13 14.14 27.81
CA GLU A 415 -12.03 14.95 27.29
C GLU A 415 -10.83 14.15 26.71
N PHE A 416 -10.38 14.56 25.52
CA PHE A 416 -8.95 14.51 25.15
C PHE A 416 -8.43 15.93 24.91
N ASP A 417 -7.21 16.20 25.37
CA ASP A 417 -6.70 17.56 25.51
C ASP A 417 -6.44 18.25 24.17
N LYS A 418 -7.29 19.21 23.84
CA LYS A 418 -7.26 19.94 22.55
C LYS A 418 -6.03 20.83 22.42
N GLU A 419 -5.41 21.29 23.51
CA GLU A 419 -4.20 22.12 23.41
C GLU A 419 -3.03 21.32 22.83
N VAL A 420 -2.87 20.05 23.21
CA VAL A 420 -1.77 19.19 22.73
C VAL A 420 -1.89 18.90 21.22
N VAL A 421 -3.10 18.61 20.73
CA VAL A 421 -3.33 18.35 19.29
C VAL A 421 -3.14 19.63 18.48
N TYR A 422 -3.69 20.75 18.96
CA TYR A 422 -3.62 22.04 18.26
C TYR A 422 -2.18 22.62 18.25
N GLU A 423 -1.43 22.45 19.35
CA GLU A 423 0.00 22.82 19.39
C GLU A 423 0.81 21.96 18.42
N THR A 424 0.56 20.64 18.37
CA THR A 424 1.26 19.73 17.44
C THR A 424 0.98 20.09 15.98
N GLN A 425 -0.29 20.32 15.62
CA GLN A 425 -0.68 20.76 14.28
C GLN A 425 -0.07 22.12 13.92
N THR A 426 -0.08 23.08 14.85
CA THR A 426 0.54 24.40 14.66
C THR A 426 2.06 24.29 14.45
N LYS A 427 2.75 23.41 15.19
CA LYS A 427 4.18 23.15 15.02
C LYS A 427 4.49 22.46 13.69
N MET A 428 3.65 21.54 13.21
CA MET A 428 3.79 20.93 11.87
C MET A 428 3.55 21.92 10.74
N ALA A 429 2.48 22.72 10.80
CA ALA A 429 2.22 23.79 9.83
C ALA A 429 3.36 24.83 9.80
N THR A 430 3.92 25.17 10.97
CA THR A 430 5.11 26.04 11.07
C THR A 430 6.33 25.40 10.40
N TYR A 431 6.52 24.08 10.52
CA TYR A 431 7.62 23.36 9.87
C TYR A 431 7.47 23.29 8.34
N GLN A 432 6.25 23.05 7.83
CA GLN A 432 5.97 23.10 6.38
C GLN A 432 6.21 24.50 5.82
N LEU A 433 5.66 25.53 6.48
CA LEU A 433 5.87 26.93 6.10
C LEU A 433 7.36 27.31 6.13
N LEU A 434 8.15 26.80 7.09
CA LEU A 434 9.60 27.02 7.15
C LEU A 434 10.37 26.30 6.04
N LYS A 435 9.89 25.14 5.57
CA LYS A 435 10.47 24.41 4.43
C LYS A 435 10.16 25.12 3.11
N GLU A 436 8.90 25.50 2.90
CA GLU A 436 8.48 26.36 1.78
C GLU A 436 9.30 27.67 1.77
N ILE A 437 9.56 28.25 2.94
CA ILE A 437 10.45 29.40 3.12
C ILE A 437 11.92 29.10 2.73
N GLU A 438 12.48 27.93 3.05
CA GLU A 438 13.82 27.54 2.57
C GLU A 438 13.87 27.45 1.03
N ASP A 439 12.79 26.98 0.39
CA ASP A 439 12.67 26.92 -1.07
C ASP A 439 12.40 28.31 -1.70
N LEU A 440 11.63 29.19 -1.04
CA LEU A 440 11.32 30.54 -1.52
C LEU A 440 12.54 31.50 -1.43
N VAL A 441 13.46 31.27 -0.50
CA VAL A 441 14.75 31.99 -0.42
C VAL A 441 15.65 31.75 -1.66
N TYR A 442 15.39 30.71 -2.46
CA TYR A 442 16.06 30.51 -3.74
C TYR A 442 15.49 31.37 -4.89
N PHE A 443 14.23 31.81 -4.81
CA PHE A 443 13.54 32.41 -5.96
C PHE A 443 13.81 33.91 -6.12
N ASP A 444 13.75 34.67 -5.02
CA ASP A 444 13.63 36.13 -4.99
C ASP A 444 14.94 36.91 -5.33
N ILE A 445 15.87 36.24 -6.03
CA ILE A 445 17.24 36.71 -6.31
C ILE A 445 17.66 36.39 -7.77
N PHE A 446 16.71 35.93 -8.59
CA PHE A 446 16.90 35.79 -10.04
C PHE A 446 16.43 37.01 -10.86
N ASP A 447 15.80 38.02 -10.23
CA ASP A 447 15.35 39.25 -10.90
C ASP A 447 16.11 40.50 -10.43
N TYR A 448 17.38 40.62 -10.82
CA TYR A 448 18.06 41.92 -10.90
C TYR A 448 18.99 41.96 -12.12
N ASP A 449 18.53 42.65 -13.17
CA ASP A 449 19.25 42.94 -14.42
C ASP A 449 19.67 41.73 -15.28
N GLY A 450 18.78 40.73 -15.37
CA GLY A 450 18.45 40.12 -16.67
C GLY A 450 19.10 38.81 -17.08
N LEU A 451 18.66 38.31 -18.24
CA LEU A 451 19.05 37.05 -18.87
C LEU A 451 20.56 37.01 -19.21
N ASN A 452 21.41 36.63 -18.25
CA ASN A 452 22.52 35.68 -18.42
C ASN A 452 23.34 35.46 -17.13
N SER A 453 23.65 34.20 -16.85
CA SER A 453 24.65 33.71 -15.88
C SER A 453 24.48 34.03 -14.40
N ILE A 454 24.31 32.97 -13.61
CA ILE A 454 24.96 32.74 -12.31
C ILE A 454 24.99 31.20 -12.09
N ARG A 455 25.94 30.71 -11.29
CA ARG A 455 25.90 29.35 -10.70
C ARG A 455 25.65 29.48 -9.20
N GLU A 456 25.16 28.40 -8.58
CA GLU A 456 24.96 28.25 -7.12
C GLU A 456 25.94 29.10 -6.29
N GLY A 457 25.42 30.15 -5.65
CA GLY A 457 26.24 31.07 -4.85
C GLY A 457 25.67 32.47 -4.64
N SER A 458 25.07 33.13 -5.65
CA SER A 458 24.64 34.54 -5.50
C SER A 458 23.46 34.70 -4.53
N ALA A 459 22.46 33.80 -4.61
CA ALA A 459 21.20 33.91 -3.91
C ALA A 459 21.41 33.97 -2.39
N PHE A 460 21.96 32.90 -1.84
CA PHE A 460 22.19 32.77 -0.41
C PHE A 460 23.04 33.91 0.17
N ASP A 461 24.11 34.32 -0.54
CA ASP A 461 24.95 35.43 -0.11
C ASP A 461 24.25 36.80 -0.22
N TYR A 462 23.38 37.03 -1.21
CA TYR A 462 22.56 38.25 -1.30
C TYR A 462 21.52 38.31 -0.18
N ALA A 463 20.77 37.23 0.07
CA ALA A 463 19.79 37.19 1.15
C ALA A 463 20.44 37.50 2.51
N LYS A 464 21.62 36.93 2.75
CA LYS A 464 22.43 37.12 3.96
C LYS A 464 23.05 38.52 4.06
N LYS A 465 23.53 39.07 2.93
CA LYS A 465 24.12 40.42 2.81
C LYS A 465 23.08 41.52 3.04
N ASN A 466 21.87 41.36 2.53
CA ASN A 466 20.77 42.31 2.68
C ASN A 466 19.90 42.03 3.92
N HIS A 467 20.31 41.07 4.77
CA HIS A 467 19.63 40.70 6.01
C HIS A 467 18.18 40.23 5.83
N LEU A 468 17.85 39.62 4.68
CA LEU A 468 16.56 38.98 4.41
C LEU A 468 16.44 37.62 5.13
N ILE A 469 17.59 36.95 5.35
CA ILE A 469 17.73 35.78 6.22
C ILE A 469 18.76 36.03 7.31
N LYS A 470 18.55 35.42 8.48
CA LYS A 470 19.51 35.36 9.59
C LYS A 470 19.77 33.91 9.98
N GLU A 471 21.01 33.62 10.39
CA GLU A 471 21.35 32.30 10.92
C GLU A 471 20.57 32.08 12.22
N LEU A 472 19.76 31.01 12.26
CA LEU A 472 18.97 30.64 13.41
C LEU A 472 19.93 30.36 14.57
N LYS A 473 19.74 31.04 15.69
CA LYS A 473 20.57 30.87 16.91
C LYS A 473 19.86 30.13 18.03
N ASP A 474 18.55 29.93 17.89
CA ASP A 474 17.68 29.33 18.88
C ASP A 474 16.99 28.12 18.27
N TYR A 475 17.49 26.93 18.62
CA TYR A 475 17.01 25.66 18.09
C TYR A 475 16.00 24.99 19.04
N ARG A 476 15.48 25.70 20.07
CA ARG A 476 14.56 25.12 21.07
C ARG A 476 13.35 24.44 20.43
N LEU A 477 12.70 25.09 19.46
CA LEU A 477 11.58 24.50 18.72
C LEU A 477 11.96 23.19 17.99
N TYR A 478 13.19 23.09 17.46
CA TYR A 478 13.67 21.86 16.82
C TYR A 478 13.95 20.75 17.83
N PHE A 479 14.40 21.08 19.05
CA PHE A 479 14.51 20.11 20.14
C PHE A 479 13.14 19.68 20.68
N GLU A 480 12.15 20.57 20.75
CA GLU A 480 10.77 20.23 21.11
C GLU A 480 10.12 19.31 20.07
N ILE A 481 10.32 19.58 18.77
CA ILE A 481 9.88 18.71 17.68
C ILE A 481 10.61 17.36 17.74
N MET A 482 11.90 17.33 18.09
CA MET A 482 12.64 16.08 18.32
C MET A 482 12.14 15.30 19.54
N ASP A 483 11.80 16.00 20.63
CA ASP A 483 11.23 15.39 21.84
C ASP A 483 9.86 14.75 21.58
N VAL A 484 9.06 15.26 20.65
CA VAL A 484 7.75 14.70 20.29
C VAL A 484 7.84 13.71 19.12
N CYS A 485 8.29 14.17 17.94
CA CYS A 485 8.08 13.47 16.68
C CYS A 485 9.16 12.42 16.36
N PHE A 486 10.39 12.57 16.84
CA PHE A 486 11.49 11.72 16.36
C PHE A 486 11.41 10.32 17.00
N PRO A 487 11.32 9.23 16.20
CA PRO A 487 11.34 7.87 16.71
C PRO A 487 12.74 7.49 17.20
N VAL A 488 12.82 6.47 18.07
CA VAL A 488 14.08 5.99 18.66
C VAL A 488 15.14 5.63 17.59
N LYS A 489 14.73 5.20 16.40
CA LYS A 489 15.60 4.96 15.24
C LYS A 489 16.38 6.21 14.83
N GLU A 490 15.70 7.34 14.67
CA GLU A 490 16.33 8.60 14.23
C GLU A 490 17.23 9.20 15.31
N LEU A 491 16.81 9.13 16.59
CA LEU A 491 17.64 9.56 17.71
C LEU A 491 18.98 8.78 17.77
N LYS A 492 18.94 7.47 17.51
CA LYS A 492 20.16 6.66 17.39
C LYS A 492 20.98 7.04 16.17
N ASN A 493 20.37 7.30 15.02
CA ASN A 493 21.08 7.75 13.80
C ASN A 493 21.80 9.10 14.02
N ILE A 494 21.17 10.06 14.71
CA ILE A 494 21.76 11.37 15.05
C ILE A 494 23.02 11.19 15.92
N LEU A 495 22.94 10.30 16.92
CA LEU A 495 24.06 9.96 17.80
C LEU A 495 25.16 9.20 17.06
N GLU A 496 24.82 8.21 16.23
CA GLU A 496 25.78 7.41 15.45
C GLU A 496 26.56 8.27 14.45
N ASN A 497 25.87 9.12 13.69
CA ASN A 497 26.51 10.03 12.72
C ASN A 497 27.48 11.01 13.40
N ASN A 498 27.23 11.35 14.67
CA ASN A 498 28.10 12.18 15.50
C ASN A 498 29.03 11.39 16.44
N ASN A 499 29.22 10.09 16.18
CA ASN A 499 30.15 9.18 16.89
C ASN A 499 29.88 9.05 18.41
N GLN A 500 28.64 9.23 18.85
CA GLN A 500 28.20 9.04 20.22
C GLN A 500 27.64 7.64 20.47
N ASN A 501 27.45 7.29 21.75
CA ASN A 501 26.78 6.04 22.13
C ASN A 501 25.30 6.05 21.70
N ILE A 502 24.79 4.91 21.23
CA ILE A 502 23.40 4.70 20.78
C ILE A 502 22.56 3.82 21.72
N ASP A 503 23.09 3.37 22.85
CA ASP A 503 22.36 2.56 23.84
C ASP A 503 21.55 3.42 24.81
N GLY A 504 20.38 2.94 25.24
CA GLY A 504 19.51 3.62 26.21
C GLY A 504 18.03 3.68 25.80
N SER A 505 17.19 4.21 26.70
CA SER A 505 15.78 4.56 26.47
C SER A 505 15.64 5.77 25.53
N ARG A 506 14.41 6.11 25.12
CA ARG A 506 14.15 7.29 24.28
C ARG A 506 14.64 8.58 24.97
N GLU A 507 14.35 8.71 26.25
CA GLU A 507 14.74 9.84 27.10
C GLU A 507 16.25 9.93 27.26
N GLU A 508 16.92 8.78 27.50
CA GLU A 508 18.39 8.72 27.62
C GLU A 508 19.12 9.07 26.32
N LEU A 509 18.46 8.93 25.17
CA LEU A 509 18.98 9.32 23.85
C LEU A 509 18.70 10.81 23.56
N LEU A 510 17.49 11.30 23.84
CA LEU A 510 17.13 12.72 23.74
C LEU A 510 18.05 13.60 24.60
N GLU A 511 18.23 13.24 25.87
CA GLU A 511 19.13 13.96 26.79
C GLU A 511 20.59 13.87 26.37
N ARG A 512 21.01 12.78 25.71
CA ARG A 512 22.36 12.66 25.15
C ARG A 512 22.56 13.61 23.98
N ILE A 513 21.62 13.66 23.04
CA ILE A 513 21.64 14.57 21.89
C ILE A 513 21.71 16.02 22.38
N LYS A 514 20.81 16.43 23.29
CA LYS A 514 20.76 17.77 23.88
C LYS A 514 22.04 18.18 24.64
N ARG A 515 22.72 17.21 25.26
CA ARG A 515 23.91 17.44 26.11
C ARG A 515 25.23 17.41 25.34
N GLU A 516 25.36 16.55 24.34
CA GLU A 516 26.65 16.17 23.75
C GLU A 516 26.83 16.62 22.30
N LEU A 517 25.76 17.02 21.60
CA LEU A 517 25.80 17.51 20.22
C LEU A 517 25.44 19.00 20.15
N SER A 518 26.06 19.76 19.24
CA SER A 518 25.55 21.11 18.95
C SER A 518 24.34 21.04 18.01
N PRO A 519 23.42 22.02 18.04
CA PRO A 519 22.25 22.00 17.18
C PRO A 519 22.61 22.00 15.68
N ILE A 520 23.77 22.57 15.34
CA ILE A 520 24.30 22.65 13.97
C ILE A 520 24.76 21.27 13.48
N ASP A 521 25.21 20.39 14.38
CA ASP A 521 25.64 19.02 14.06
C ASP A 521 24.45 18.04 13.91
N ILE A 522 23.23 18.50 14.27
CA ILE A 522 21.97 17.75 14.16
C ILE A 522 21.16 18.23 12.96
N PHE A 523 20.92 19.55 12.87
CA PHE A 523 19.98 20.15 11.91
C PHE A 523 20.66 20.91 10.76
N GLY A 524 22.00 20.93 10.75
CA GLY A 524 22.78 21.85 9.91
C GLY A 524 22.68 23.31 10.41
N LYS A 525 23.28 24.24 9.66
CA LYS A 525 23.03 25.67 9.87
C LYS A 525 21.64 25.99 9.31
N LYS A 526 20.65 26.14 10.19
CA LYS A 526 19.34 26.65 9.79
C LYS A 526 19.31 28.17 9.72
N TYR A 527 18.46 28.67 8.84
CA TYR A 527 18.26 30.09 8.59
C TYR A 527 16.77 30.38 8.71
N GLU A 528 16.44 31.47 9.37
CA GLU A 528 15.07 31.99 9.43
C GLU A 528 15.02 33.28 8.60
N ILE A 529 13.91 33.46 7.88
CA ILE A 529 13.61 34.74 7.26
C ILE A 529 13.46 35.81 8.36
N THR A 530 14.06 36.97 8.13
CA THR A 530 13.94 38.12 9.04
C THR A 530 12.59 38.81 8.86
N LYS A 531 12.29 39.80 9.69
CA LYS A 531 11.14 40.66 9.40
C LYS A 531 11.36 41.38 8.06
N GLU A 532 12.57 41.84 7.82
CA GLU A 532 13.00 42.50 6.59
C GLU A 532 12.84 41.60 5.35
N GLY A 533 13.11 40.29 5.45
CA GLY A 533 12.85 39.32 4.38
C GLY A 533 11.38 38.96 4.21
N THR A 534 10.61 38.92 5.30
CA THR A 534 9.15 38.73 5.24
C THR A 534 8.47 39.92 4.57
N ASP A 535 8.90 41.13 4.94
CA ASP A 535 8.45 42.39 4.36
C ASP A 535 8.98 42.53 2.91
N PHE A 536 10.12 41.95 2.55
CA PHE A 536 10.63 41.90 1.15
C PHE A 536 9.72 41.04 0.27
N LEU A 537 9.51 39.76 0.61
CA LEU A 537 8.63 38.84 -0.14
C LEU A 537 7.21 39.41 -0.30
N LYS A 538 6.63 39.94 0.79
CA LYS A 538 5.27 40.55 0.78
C LYS A 538 5.16 41.88 0.02
N ASN A 539 6.26 42.46 -0.43
CA ASN A 539 6.25 43.59 -1.36
C ASN A 539 6.63 43.15 -2.79
N HIS A 540 7.01 41.89 -3.00
CA HIS A 540 7.33 41.34 -4.30
C HIS A 540 6.08 40.74 -4.94
N GLN A 541 5.50 41.45 -5.93
CA GLN A 541 4.28 41.00 -6.64
C GLN A 541 4.43 39.61 -7.30
N ALA A 542 5.67 39.15 -7.49
CA ALA A 542 5.97 37.81 -7.97
C ALA A 542 5.63 36.70 -6.96
N TYR A 543 5.77 36.98 -5.66
CA TYR A 543 5.53 36.03 -4.58
C TYR A 543 4.04 35.69 -4.48
N ASP A 544 3.21 36.70 -4.25
CA ASP A 544 1.76 36.55 -4.11
C ASP A 544 1.19 35.85 -5.36
N TYR A 545 1.61 36.32 -6.55
CA TYR A 545 1.15 35.75 -7.81
C TYR A 545 1.57 34.29 -8.00
N PHE A 546 2.80 33.89 -7.65
CA PHE A 546 3.22 32.47 -7.67
C PHE A 546 2.36 31.61 -6.74
N ILE A 547 2.18 32.07 -5.49
CA ILE A 547 1.44 31.37 -4.42
C ILE A 547 -0.05 31.25 -4.75
N ASP A 548 -0.62 32.23 -5.45
CA ASP A 548 -2.04 32.23 -5.83
C ASP A 548 -2.32 31.44 -7.12
N ASN A 549 -1.40 31.43 -8.10
CA ASN A 549 -1.69 30.98 -9.47
C ASN A 549 -1.10 29.60 -9.83
N ILE A 550 0.06 29.21 -9.26
CA ILE A 550 0.75 27.96 -9.67
C ILE A 550 1.29 27.11 -8.52
N ARG A 551 0.99 27.43 -7.25
CA ARG A 551 1.46 26.68 -6.06
C ARG A 551 1.17 25.17 -6.05
N GLN A 552 0.19 24.72 -6.83
CA GLN A 552 -0.16 23.30 -6.94
C GLN A 552 0.92 22.49 -7.68
N PHE A 553 1.74 23.12 -8.53
CA PHE A 553 2.82 22.48 -9.26
C PHE A 553 4.14 22.46 -8.47
N LEU A 554 5.07 21.59 -8.84
CA LEU A 554 6.36 21.54 -8.17
C LEU A 554 7.23 22.71 -8.69
N PHE A 555 7.75 23.53 -7.79
CA PHE A 555 8.46 24.77 -8.13
C PHE A 555 9.58 24.56 -9.18
N TYR A 556 10.31 23.44 -9.11
CA TYR A 556 11.37 23.14 -10.09
C TYR A 556 10.82 22.95 -11.52
N GLU A 557 9.58 22.47 -11.71
CA GLU A 557 8.98 22.31 -13.04
C GLU A 557 8.81 23.67 -13.73
N PHE A 558 8.44 24.71 -12.97
CA PHE A 558 8.37 26.10 -13.44
C PHE A 558 9.77 26.70 -13.69
N VAL A 559 10.76 26.36 -12.86
CA VAL A 559 12.16 26.77 -13.06
C VAL A 559 12.77 26.13 -14.31
N GLU A 560 12.48 24.86 -14.62
CA GLU A 560 12.91 24.23 -15.87
C GLU A 560 12.22 24.89 -17.08
N PHE A 561 10.90 25.12 -17.00
CA PHE A 561 10.14 25.82 -18.05
C PHE A 561 10.73 27.21 -18.37
N THR A 562 11.01 28.04 -17.36
CA THR A 562 11.55 29.40 -17.56
C THR A 562 12.99 29.45 -18.12
N LYS A 563 13.68 28.31 -18.28
CA LYS A 563 14.94 28.25 -19.06
C LYS A 563 14.71 28.28 -20.57
N HIS A 564 13.50 27.90 -21.01
CA HIS A 564 13.13 27.75 -22.43
C HIS A 564 12.16 28.83 -22.92
N TYR A 565 11.40 29.45 -22.01
CA TYR A 565 10.38 30.46 -22.30
C TYR A 565 10.67 31.78 -21.59
N SER A 566 10.36 32.91 -22.23
CA SER A 566 10.62 34.27 -21.70
C SER A 566 9.44 35.21 -21.91
N GLY A 567 8.98 35.88 -20.86
CA GLY A 567 7.87 36.84 -20.85
C GLY A 567 7.82 37.60 -19.53
N LYS A 568 6.73 38.33 -19.24
CA LYS A 568 6.45 38.74 -17.85
C LYS A 568 6.03 37.53 -17.02
N LEU A 569 6.13 37.60 -15.69
CA LEU A 569 5.79 36.48 -14.82
C LEU A 569 4.35 35.96 -15.01
N ILE A 570 3.38 36.87 -15.21
CA ILE A 570 1.98 36.51 -15.50
C ILE A 570 1.91 35.69 -16.80
N GLU A 571 2.45 36.26 -17.89
CA GLU A 571 2.51 35.61 -19.20
C GLU A 571 3.26 34.26 -19.17
N LEU A 572 4.25 34.11 -18.28
CA LEU A 572 5.00 32.87 -18.05
C LEU A 572 4.24 31.84 -17.22
N ALA A 573 3.45 32.25 -16.22
CA ALA A 573 2.64 31.34 -15.43
C ALA A 573 1.45 30.82 -16.23
N ASP A 574 0.77 31.69 -16.98
CA ASP A 574 -0.29 31.30 -17.93
C ASP A 574 0.28 30.28 -18.94
N SER A 575 1.40 30.60 -19.59
CA SER A 575 2.08 29.69 -20.53
C SER A 575 2.57 28.39 -19.88
N PHE A 576 2.87 28.39 -18.58
CA PHE A 576 3.28 27.20 -17.84
C PHE A 576 2.08 26.31 -17.47
N ILE A 577 0.93 26.89 -17.13
CA ILE A 577 -0.33 26.15 -16.92
C ILE A 577 -0.72 25.46 -18.23
N ASP A 578 -0.67 26.17 -19.35
CA ASP A 578 -0.96 25.61 -20.68
C ASP A 578 0.05 24.51 -21.08
N TYR A 579 1.36 24.73 -20.87
CA TYR A 579 2.38 23.70 -21.09
C TYR A 579 2.19 22.46 -20.19
N MET A 580 1.82 22.65 -18.94
CA MET A 580 1.55 21.55 -18.01
C MET A 580 0.25 20.83 -18.35
N GLU A 581 -0.70 21.49 -19.02
CA GLU A 581 -1.88 20.88 -19.63
C GLU A 581 -1.49 19.98 -20.79
N GLU A 582 -0.80 20.52 -21.81
CA GLU A 582 -0.29 19.76 -22.98
C GLU A 582 0.47 18.51 -22.54
N ILE A 583 1.41 18.65 -21.59
CA ILE A 583 2.19 17.54 -21.02
C ILE A 583 1.29 16.57 -20.24
N SER A 584 0.33 17.04 -19.46
CA SER A 584 -0.56 16.13 -18.71
C SER A 584 -1.47 15.29 -19.61
N ILE A 585 -1.85 15.83 -20.78
CA ILE A 585 -2.63 15.14 -21.81
C ILE A 585 -1.74 14.17 -22.60
N GLU A 586 -0.55 14.60 -23.07
CA GLU A 586 0.41 13.76 -23.81
C GLU A 586 0.81 12.51 -23.02
N TYR A 587 1.06 12.64 -21.72
CA TYR A 587 1.51 11.56 -20.84
C TYR A 587 0.40 10.92 -19.99
N ASN A 588 -0.87 11.30 -20.18
CA ASN A 588 -2.02 10.78 -19.43
C ASN A 588 -1.87 10.93 -17.89
N ASP A 589 -1.18 11.99 -17.43
CA ASP A 589 -0.91 12.28 -16.01
C ASP A 589 -2.13 12.98 -15.38
N ILE A 590 -3.14 12.19 -15.02
CA ILE A 590 -4.39 12.63 -14.37
C ILE A 590 -4.11 13.53 -13.15
N ARG A 591 -3.10 13.21 -12.33
CA ARG A 591 -2.75 13.99 -11.13
C ARG A 591 -2.17 15.37 -11.48
N LYS A 592 -1.45 15.49 -12.61
CA LYS A 592 -1.00 16.80 -13.15
C LYS A 592 -2.16 17.56 -13.82
N TYR A 593 -3.02 16.90 -14.58
CA TYR A 593 -4.18 17.52 -15.22
C TYR A 593 -5.17 18.08 -14.19
N HIS A 594 -5.41 17.37 -13.08
CA HIS A 594 -6.22 17.87 -11.98
C HIS A 594 -5.67 19.20 -11.42
N LYS A 595 -4.34 19.31 -11.27
CA LYS A 595 -3.68 20.54 -10.82
C LYS A 595 -3.80 21.69 -11.83
N VAL A 596 -3.80 21.40 -13.13
CA VAL A 596 -4.11 22.41 -14.18
C VAL A 596 -5.52 22.96 -13.98
N VAL A 597 -6.53 22.07 -13.89
CA VAL A 597 -7.93 22.47 -13.76
C VAL A 597 -8.20 23.22 -12.44
N VAL A 598 -7.55 22.83 -11.33
CA VAL A 598 -7.62 23.56 -10.03
C VAL A 598 -7.08 25.00 -10.16
N ASN A 599 -5.90 25.21 -10.77
CA ASN A 599 -5.37 26.56 -10.94
C ASN A 599 -6.23 27.40 -11.89
N LYS A 600 -6.76 26.80 -12.96
CA LYS A 600 -7.73 27.46 -13.85
C LYS A 600 -9.02 27.84 -13.10
N LEU A 601 -9.53 27.00 -12.21
CA LEU A 601 -10.71 27.29 -11.38
C LEU A 601 -10.47 28.48 -10.44
N ASN A 602 -9.33 28.50 -9.74
CA ASN A 602 -8.97 29.57 -8.81
C ASN A 602 -8.89 30.96 -9.47
N ASN A 603 -8.53 31.01 -10.75
CA ASN A 603 -8.37 32.24 -11.53
C ASN A 603 -9.66 32.75 -12.19
N ILE A 604 -10.81 32.09 -12.00
CA ILE A 604 -12.09 32.47 -12.63
C ILE A 604 -13.12 32.92 -11.58
N GLN A 605 -13.97 33.88 -11.97
CA GLN A 605 -15.01 34.44 -11.11
C GLN A 605 -16.07 33.38 -10.76
N LYS A 606 -16.27 33.11 -9.46
CA LYS A 606 -17.17 32.06 -8.93
C LYS A 606 -18.58 32.06 -9.52
N GLU A 607 -19.16 33.22 -9.81
CA GLU A 607 -20.54 33.32 -10.33
C GLU A 607 -20.68 33.02 -11.83
N SER A 608 -19.57 32.74 -12.54
CA SER A 608 -19.57 32.47 -13.97
C SER A 608 -19.95 31.03 -14.33
N ASP A 609 -20.51 30.84 -15.53
CA ASP A 609 -20.73 29.51 -16.08
C ASP A 609 -19.41 28.74 -16.30
N GLU A 610 -18.31 29.45 -16.57
CA GLU A 610 -17.01 28.82 -16.79
C GLU A 610 -16.41 28.25 -15.49
N TYR A 611 -16.59 28.94 -14.35
CA TYR A 611 -16.24 28.39 -13.04
C TYR A 611 -17.06 27.13 -12.73
N LEU A 612 -18.37 27.12 -13.02
CA LEU A 612 -19.20 25.91 -12.84
C LEU A 612 -18.76 24.76 -13.76
N VAL A 613 -18.37 25.05 -15.00
CA VAL A 613 -17.84 24.05 -15.94
C VAL A 613 -16.51 23.48 -15.42
N LEU A 614 -15.56 24.30 -14.97
CA LEU A 614 -14.29 23.81 -14.40
C LEU A 614 -14.48 23.05 -13.07
N PHE A 615 -15.39 23.50 -12.20
CA PHE A 615 -15.73 22.77 -10.98
C PHE A 615 -16.35 21.41 -11.30
N THR A 616 -17.26 21.37 -12.29
CA THR A 616 -17.85 20.11 -12.74
C THR A 616 -16.79 19.21 -13.39
N GLN A 617 -15.82 19.78 -14.10
CA GLN A 617 -14.69 19.05 -14.64
C GLN A 617 -13.85 18.41 -13.52
N LEU A 618 -13.49 19.14 -12.47
CA LEU A 618 -12.84 18.55 -11.28
C LEU A 618 -13.68 17.43 -10.66
N PHE A 619 -14.98 17.65 -10.44
CA PHE A 619 -15.88 16.65 -9.89
C PHE A 619 -15.89 15.36 -10.74
N ILE A 620 -16.01 15.49 -12.07
CA ILE A 620 -15.94 14.34 -12.99
C ILE A 620 -14.58 13.65 -12.89
N MET A 621 -13.50 14.42 -12.84
CA MET A 621 -12.13 13.88 -12.80
C MET A 621 -11.85 13.12 -11.50
N ASP A 622 -12.19 13.69 -10.34
CA ASP A 622 -12.06 13.04 -9.03
C ASP A 622 -12.84 11.72 -8.99
N ILE A 623 -14.12 11.74 -9.38
CA ILE A 623 -14.98 10.55 -9.42
C ILE A 623 -14.48 9.50 -10.41
N ASN A 624 -14.14 9.89 -11.64
CA ASN A 624 -13.76 8.92 -12.67
C ASN A 624 -12.34 8.38 -12.45
N TYR A 625 -11.45 9.17 -11.87
CA TYR A 625 -10.17 8.70 -11.34
C TYR A 625 -10.40 7.68 -10.22
N TRP A 626 -11.19 8.03 -9.19
CA TRP A 626 -11.51 7.16 -8.06
C TRP A 626 -12.07 5.81 -8.50
N ILE A 627 -13.03 5.79 -9.42
CA ILE A 627 -13.62 4.56 -9.98
C ILE A 627 -12.56 3.75 -10.75
N SER A 628 -11.67 4.40 -11.51
CA SER A 628 -10.66 3.73 -12.34
C SER A 628 -9.52 3.04 -11.57
N MET A 629 -9.21 3.51 -10.35
CA MET A 629 -8.11 2.95 -9.54
C MET A 629 -8.42 1.50 -9.12
N LYS A 630 -7.42 0.60 -9.18
CA LYS A 630 -7.59 -0.79 -8.71
C LYS A 630 -7.41 -0.95 -7.20
N GLU A 631 -6.56 -0.11 -6.62
CA GLU A 631 -6.16 -0.13 -5.21
C GLU A 631 -6.13 1.31 -4.70
N HIS A 632 -6.40 1.52 -3.41
CA HIS A 632 -6.51 2.85 -2.79
C HIS A 632 -5.43 3.06 -1.73
N ALA A 633 -4.86 4.26 -1.66
CA ALA A 633 -4.09 4.66 -0.49
C ALA A 633 -5.05 4.98 0.67
N HIS A 634 -4.76 4.47 1.88
CA HIS A 634 -5.57 4.74 3.06
C HIS A 634 -5.65 6.25 3.35
N GLY A 635 -6.85 6.83 3.23
CA GLY A 635 -7.13 8.23 3.52
C GLY A 635 -7.32 9.14 2.30
N GLU A 636 -7.08 8.66 1.07
CA GLU A 636 -7.65 9.30 -0.13
C GLU A 636 -9.19 9.13 -0.10
N LYS A 637 -9.94 10.13 -0.60
CA LYS A 637 -11.42 10.13 -0.68
C LYS A 637 -11.88 10.30 -2.14
N PRO A 638 -13.10 9.88 -2.52
CA PRO A 638 -13.61 10.03 -3.88
C PRO A 638 -13.64 11.48 -4.39
N LEU A 639 -14.00 12.44 -3.53
CA LEU A 639 -13.93 13.88 -3.78
C LEU A 639 -12.94 14.51 -2.81
N SER A 640 -12.00 15.28 -3.36
CA SER A 640 -10.90 15.91 -2.63
C SER A 640 -11.35 17.07 -1.72
N ILE A 641 -10.57 17.35 -0.67
CA ILE A 641 -10.99 18.23 0.44
C ILE A 641 -11.29 19.67 0.00
N ASP A 642 -10.60 20.21 -1.01
CA ASP A 642 -10.87 21.56 -1.54
C ASP A 642 -12.30 21.69 -2.13
N VAL A 643 -12.89 20.60 -2.63
CA VAL A 643 -14.28 20.56 -3.12
C VAL A 643 -15.28 20.78 -1.98
N SER A 644 -14.96 20.34 -0.76
CA SER A 644 -15.88 20.33 0.38
C SER A 644 -16.20 21.72 0.95
N LEU A 645 -15.19 22.60 1.03
CA LEU A 645 -15.29 23.85 1.80
C LEU A 645 -16.16 24.90 1.11
N GLU A 646 -16.20 24.89 -0.23
CA GLU A 646 -17.00 25.82 -1.03
C GLU A 646 -18.34 25.22 -1.48
N TYR A 647 -18.55 23.92 -1.20
CA TYR A 647 -19.68 23.14 -1.73
C TYR A 647 -21.08 23.78 -1.52
N PRO A 648 -21.41 24.38 -0.36
CA PRO A 648 -22.72 25.01 -0.15
C PRO A 648 -22.97 26.23 -1.05
N GLU A 649 -21.93 27.00 -1.39
CA GLU A 649 -22.05 28.15 -2.31
C GLU A 649 -22.31 27.66 -3.74
N ILE A 650 -21.56 26.63 -4.15
CA ILE A 650 -21.58 26.07 -5.50
C ILE A 650 -22.92 25.36 -5.76
N LYS A 651 -23.47 24.66 -4.77
CA LYS A 651 -24.83 24.10 -4.77
C LYS A 651 -25.90 25.18 -5.07
N GLN A 652 -25.74 26.41 -4.54
CA GLN A 652 -26.66 27.54 -4.83
C GLN A 652 -26.47 28.17 -6.22
N LEU A 653 -25.36 27.88 -6.90
CA LEU A 653 -25.12 28.29 -8.29
C LEU A 653 -25.73 27.28 -9.26
N PHE A 654 -25.54 25.97 -9.03
CA PHE A 654 -26.20 24.91 -9.82
C PHE A 654 -27.73 25.00 -9.81
N LEU A 655 -28.35 25.36 -8.67
CA LEU A 655 -29.81 25.59 -8.58
C LEU A 655 -30.35 26.71 -9.50
N LYS A 656 -29.48 27.52 -10.11
CA LYS A 656 -29.83 28.59 -11.06
C LYS A 656 -29.54 28.23 -12.53
N LYS A 657 -29.03 27.03 -12.79
CA LYS A 657 -28.45 26.62 -14.09
C LYS A 657 -28.99 25.27 -14.55
N ASN A 658 -28.77 24.96 -15.83
CA ASN A 658 -29.10 23.66 -16.40
C ASN A 658 -27.93 22.69 -16.14
N ILE A 659 -28.05 21.87 -15.09
CA ILE A 659 -26.98 20.96 -14.62
C ILE A 659 -26.47 20.06 -15.74
N ASN A 660 -27.36 19.51 -16.57
CA ASN A 660 -26.99 18.64 -17.69
C ASN A 660 -26.15 19.36 -18.75
N GLU A 661 -26.44 20.64 -19.02
CA GLU A 661 -25.72 21.45 -20.00
C GLU A 661 -24.35 21.90 -19.50
N ILE A 662 -24.23 22.24 -18.20
CA ILE A 662 -22.94 22.47 -17.55
C ILE A 662 -22.11 21.17 -17.52
N PHE A 663 -22.73 20.04 -17.21
CA PHE A 663 -22.08 18.73 -17.19
C PHE A 663 -21.55 18.34 -18.58
N SER A 664 -22.36 18.40 -19.64
CA SER A 664 -21.88 18.09 -20.99
C SER A 664 -20.73 19.00 -21.41
N GLN A 665 -20.81 20.32 -21.13
CA GLN A 665 -19.71 21.25 -21.42
C GLN A 665 -18.43 20.96 -20.63
N ALA A 666 -18.54 20.42 -19.42
CA ALA A 666 -17.40 20.02 -18.60
C ALA A 666 -16.79 18.68 -19.05
N PHE A 667 -17.65 17.73 -19.43
CA PHE A 667 -17.26 16.41 -19.90
C PHE A 667 -16.61 16.47 -21.29
N ASP A 668 -17.16 17.26 -22.21
CA ASP A 668 -16.59 17.55 -23.53
C ASP A 668 -15.20 18.23 -23.44
N LYS A 669 -14.95 18.99 -22.36
CA LYS A 669 -13.66 19.68 -22.08
C LYS A 669 -12.58 18.81 -21.47
N ILE A 670 -12.89 17.57 -21.05
CA ILE A 670 -11.86 16.64 -20.58
C ILE A 670 -11.10 16.13 -21.82
N GLU A 671 -9.78 16.28 -21.85
CA GLU A 671 -8.96 15.74 -22.96
C GLU A 671 -8.33 14.39 -22.65
N ILE A 672 -8.28 13.99 -21.36
CA ILE A 672 -7.82 12.67 -20.94
C ILE A 672 -8.95 11.63 -21.14
N GLU A 673 -8.83 10.81 -22.19
CA GLU A 673 -9.80 9.77 -22.56
C GLU A 673 -10.04 8.73 -21.44
N ASP A 674 -9.04 8.44 -20.59
CA ASP A 674 -9.22 7.53 -19.46
C ASP A 674 -10.29 8.02 -18.46
N LEU A 675 -10.51 9.33 -18.36
CA LEU A 675 -11.51 9.96 -17.50
C LEU A 675 -12.90 10.06 -18.15
N LYS A 676 -13.06 9.69 -19.43
CA LYS A 676 -14.36 9.68 -20.14
C LYS A 676 -15.14 8.36 -20.00
N LYS A 677 -14.66 7.40 -19.21
CA LYS A 677 -15.23 6.04 -19.17
C LYS A 677 -16.55 5.91 -18.41
N TYR A 678 -16.95 6.92 -17.63
CA TYR A 678 -18.05 6.80 -16.65
C TYR A 678 -19.02 7.99 -16.66
N GLU A 679 -19.36 8.51 -17.84
CA GLU A 679 -20.23 9.70 -18.05
C GLU A 679 -21.53 9.68 -17.23
N ASP A 680 -22.39 8.68 -17.44
CA ASP A 680 -23.69 8.55 -16.74
C ASP A 680 -23.53 8.49 -15.22
N LEU A 681 -22.40 7.97 -14.74
CA LEU A 681 -22.15 7.70 -13.33
C LEU A 681 -21.62 8.94 -12.60
N SER A 682 -20.71 9.71 -13.20
CA SER A 682 -20.33 11.03 -12.65
C SER A 682 -21.47 12.05 -12.74
N LEU A 683 -22.31 12.00 -13.78
CA LEU A 683 -23.55 12.77 -13.84
C LEU A 683 -24.52 12.35 -12.71
N CYS A 684 -24.65 11.04 -12.46
CA CYS A 684 -25.46 10.53 -11.36
C CYS A 684 -24.98 11.12 -10.02
N TYR A 685 -23.68 11.01 -9.70
CA TYR A 685 -23.14 11.56 -8.46
C TYR A 685 -23.20 13.08 -8.38
N LEU A 686 -23.10 13.82 -9.48
CA LEU A 686 -23.34 15.27 -9.47
C LEU A 686 -24.80 15.62 -9.14
N ILE A 687 -25.76 14.80 -9.60
CA ILE A 687 -27.18 14.95 -9.26
C ILE A 687 -27.48 14.46 -7.84
N LYS A 688 -26.73 13.47 -7.31
CA LYS A 688 -26.81 13.05 -5.90
C LYS A 688 -26.22 14.12 -4.97
N SER A 689 -25.04 14.67 -5.28
CA SER A 689 -24.33 15.66 -4.46
C SER A 689 -25.18 16.90 -4.17
N LEU A 690 -25.92 17.39 -5.17
CA LEU A 690 -26.83 18.52 -5.04
C LEU A 690 -28.04 18.26 -4.11
N LYS A 691 -28.22 17.02 -3.63
CA LYS A 691 -29.22 16.66 -2.60
C LYS A 691 -28.59 16.64 -1.21
N TYR A 692 -27.44 15.98 -1.06
CA TYR A 692 -26.70 15.88 0.20
C TYR A 692 -26.39 17.23 0.85
N GLU A 693 -26.45 17.29 2.18
CA GLU A 693 -26.06 18.48 2.96
C GLU A 693 -24.56 18.48 3.30
N ASP A 694 -23.98 17.30 3.50
CA ASP A 694 -22.54 17.06 3.69
C ASP A 694 -21.98 16.23 2.53
N ILE A 695 -20.82 16.61 2.00
CA ILE A 695 -20.13 15.87 0.94
C ILE A 695 -19.50 14.57 1.46
N GLU A 696 -19.28 14.45 2.78
CA GLU A 696 -18.77 13.24 3.42
C GLU A 696 -19.76 12.06 3.34
N ASP A 697 -21.07 12.33 3.35
CA ASP A 697 -22.09 11.30 3.12
C ASP A 697 -22.05 10.78 1.68
N LEU A 698 -21.82 11.66 0.71
CA LEU A 698 -21.66 11.29 -0.69
C LEU A 698 -20.34 10.52 -0.92
N ASN A 699 -19.24 10.94 -0.29
CA ASN A 699 -17.98 10.18 -0.36
C ASN A 699 -18.17 8.74 0.15
N ARG A 700 -18.84 8.56 1.30
CA ARG A 700 -19.24 7.23 1.80
C ARG A 700 -20.13 6.47 0.82
N GLU A 701 -21.07 7.12 0.14
CA GLU A 701 -21.93 6.47 -0.86
C GLU A 701 -21.11 5.99 -2.08
N ILE A 702 -20.18 6.81 -2.58
CA ILE A 702 -19.35 6.51 -3.75
C ILE A 702 -18.31 5.41 -3.46
N GLU A 703 -17.74 5.40 -2.26
CA GLU A 703 -16.93 4.28 -1.76
C GLU A 703 -17.72 2.97 -1.81
N ASN A 704 -18.91 2.95 -1.19
CA ASN A 704 -19.77 1.76 -1.14
C ASN A 704 -20.23 1.29 -2.53
N ASP A 705 -20.72 2.20 -3.38
CA ASP A 705 -21.17 1.89 -4.75
C ASP A 705 -20.01 1.29 -5.59
N LYS A 706 -18.77 1.78 -5.41
CA LYS A 706 -17.59 1.21 -6.10
C LYS A 706 -17.25 -0.19 -5.60
N TYR A 707 -17.22 -0.44 -4.28
CA TYR A 707 -16.98 -1.78 -3.74
C TYR A 707 -18.05 -2.77 -4.22
N ASN A 708 -19.31 -2.34 -4.27
CA ASN A 708 -20.42 -3.13 -4.82
C ASN A 708 -20.22 -3.45 -6.32
N TYR A 709 -19.77 -2.49 -7.12
CA TYR A 709 -19.53 -2.69 -8.55
C TYR A 709 -18.43 -3.73 -8.83
N GLU A 710 -17.25 -3.61 -8.22
CA GLU A 710 -16.17 -4.57 -8.43
C GLU A 710 -16.51 -5.96 -7.84
N TYR A 711 -17.28 -6.01 -6.74
CA TYR A 711 -17.80 -7.27 -6.19
C TYR A 711 -18.77 -7.97 -7.17
N VAL A 712 -19.78 -7.27 -7.69
CA VAL A 712 -20.73 -7.82 -8.68
C VAL A 712 -20.03 -8.24 -9.97
N LYS A 713 -19.06 -7.45 -10.43
CA LYS A 713 -18.20 -7.75 -11.59
C LYS A 713 -17.30 -8.98 -11.38
N SER A 714 -16.97 -9.33 -10.14
CA SER A 714 -16.31 -10.59 -9.80
C SER A 714 -17.27 -11.79 -9.85
N LEU A 715 -18.52 -11.62 -9.40
CA LEU A 715 -19.54 -12.68 -9.41
C LEU A 715 -20.04 -13.03 -10.81
N ILE A 716 -20.14 -12.05 -11.71
CA ILE A 716 -20.61 -12.24 -13.11
C ILE A 716 -19.57 -13.00 -13.98
N LYS A 717 -18.36 -13.25 -13.47
CA LYS A 717 -17.30 -14.02 -14.14
C LYS A 717 -17.32 -15.54 -13.85
N GLU A 718 -18.15 -16.04 -12.94
CA GLU A 718 -18.27 -17.49 -12.62
C GLU A 718 -19.33 -18.25 -13.43
#